data_AF-A0A969TL34-F1
#
_entry.id   AF-A0A969TL34-F1
#
_cell.length_a   1.000
_cell.length_b   1.000
_cell.length_c   1.000
_cell.angle_alpha   90.00
_cell.angle_beta   90.00
_cell.angle_gamma   90.00
#
_symmetry.space_group_name_H-M   'P 1'
#
loop_
_entity.id
_entity.type
_entity.pdbx_description
1 polymer ?
#
loop_
_entity_poly.entity_id
_entity_poly.type
_entity_poly.pdbx_seq_one_letter_code
_entity_poly.pdbx_strand_id
1 'polypeptide(L)'
;MLAISATLSPNQQGDAIANLHEALTRIGFGEQIPQEERDSQRYGDGTRQVVLLLQERFNIGTNQRGIVGEATAAAINQQLFEQGVFQRVSGTVLLADGKPARAVTVQAFDKDLRRLQPLGQTPIAPSGKYQIIYSRDQFSRAEKDTADLVIVVSELITAEVPQSRTLATSTVLFNAPADAIIDLVIRADVMATSEYERLMAELSPLLGRVAIANLREDEQDNPDEEKYKDISFLAGETGFEKNVIARLVIAHKLAQQAIQPEFWFALLGGSFYQYTETQNLDEQFAAILNTLPSLDAGTVDKALTRSFNQKEIPAHFQENVASWVEAFLQFVAQRTVGESDRPSFVRFVLEDAGIQNTKKQEKFARLYNQYKAITPELLAELEKDRFFTQTKIDNLHTSFRLADLTQGNFSVVKAIKQEFDVSQPAQIRILAKRSESEWVNLVTNKLATGNINLPFETRAIAEQVNLSEAEVYGKILDRQFRQAFPTTAFTGGLERALQNGGAHGLQRAEVLGSFLNRHETFELLNTSVDDFFKNNIHPDFQGLADDENFRLEVKAVQRVFKLVPTYEATDALLADDLHSAQKIYRMGESEFVRQYSDRPGFTPETALIAWNRAADTHAAALTIVADLKALEAEALPLALQNNNQNLSNFPNWNNLFQTGDLCECEHCRSVLSPAAYFADILMFLKDRKAKNPAQTVKDILFRRRPDLGFLELNCDNALVPLPYVDVVNEVLEAAIDAKGENDLELAGLTVIPADPTAAKTAIASAFQAAFNSSTNDDKEKIELDSDFSLSQVNPSDPDQWVVHGDKVTYLLKKKPPSANFFAKILRNTKAKADELRAYPQYVNPKVYDKLRKEKYPIALPFDLFAEEVRAGFQKTNLQRWDLMRTLKGNTAPNNPTDGDIAAEYFGISISANSADPSEKNLILNAAPTNSEQQTVWGVTGTNWSNTVGNVKTFLQKTNLEYNELQALLDLKFINPTGDIVIQDLNASCDTDKKVIQMLDAPKLDRIHRFLRLWRKLDSWKLWELDLVIRHPSIGNGTLDESFLINLFYFSQLKNRLGGKTTVEQVCALFGKLNTDSRFTKLHAKREDGFIKSCS
;
A
#
# COMPACT_ATOMS: atom_id res chain seq x y z
N MET A 1 -57.82 27.97 -62.16
CA MET A 1 -58.75 28.71 -61.28
C MET A 1 -58.06 29.01 -59.95
N LEU A 2 -58.16 30.24 -59.45
CA LEU A 2 -57.60 30.66 -58.15
C LEU A 2 -58.72 30.88 -57.13
N ALA A 3 -58.39 30.79 -55.83
CA ALA A 3 -59.33 31.19 -54.79
C ALA A 3 -59.70 32.68 -54.94
N ILE A 4 -60.97 33.01 -54.72
CA ILE A 4 -61.45 34.41 -54.73
C ILE A 4 -60.91 35.10 -53.47
N SER A 5 -59.94 36.00 -53.63
CA SER A 5 -59.25 36.65 -52.51
C SER A 5 -59.39 38.18 -52.47
N ALA A 6 -60.01 38.78 -53.49
CA ALA A 6 -60.21 40.22 -53.60
C ALA A 6 -61.70 40.61 -53.50
N THR A 7 -62.00 41.80 -52.98
CA THR A 7 -63.35 42.37 -53.01
C THR A 7 -63.72 42.73 -54.44
N LEU A 8 -64.70 42.03 -55.02
CA LEU A 8 -65.14 42.26 -56.39
C LEU A 8 -66.49 42.97 -56.43
N SER A 9 -66.56 44.09 -57.15
CA SER A 9 -67.71 44.98 -57.20
C SER A 9 -68.21 45.22 -58.63
N PRO A 10 -69.48 45.69 -58.78
CA PRO A 10 -70.02 46.04 -60.08
C PRO A 10 -69.14 47.04 -60.85
N ASN A 11 -69.10 46.90 -62.17
CA ASN A 11 -68.29 47.67 -63.14
C ASN A 11 -66.78 47.33 -63.18
N GLN A 12 -66.31 46.36 -62.41
CA GLN A 12 -64.95 45.83 -62.58
C GLN A 12 -64.84 44.92 -63.81
N GLN A 13 -63.64 44.84 -64.40
CA GLN A 13 -63.34 44.00 -65.56
C GLN A 13 -61.93 43.40 -65.42
N GLY A 14 -61.72 42.20 -65.97
CA GLY A 14 -60.41 41.55 -66.08
C GLY A 14 -60.35 40.17 -65.44
N ASP A 15 -59.14 39.62 -65.30
CA ASP A 15 -58.90 38.23 -64.90
C ASP A 15 -59.54 37.83 -63.57
N ALA A 16 -59.64 38.75 -62.61
CA ALA A 16 -60.29 38.49 -61.33
C ALA A 16 -61.81 38.26 -61.50
N ILE A 17 -62.44 38.97 -62.45
CA ILE A 17 -63.85 38.79 -62.80
C ILE A 17 -64.04 37.55 -63.66
N ALA A 18 -63.11 37.26 -64.58
CA ALA A 18 -63.11 36.00 -65.32
C ALA A 18 -63.05 34.80 -64.36
N ASN A 19 -62.16 34.85 -63.36
CA ASN A 19 -62.05 33.83 -62.31
C ASN A 19 -63.31 33.76 -61.44
N LEU A 20 -63.98 34.89 -61.14
CA LEU A 20 -65.28 34.90 -60.47
C LEU A 20 -66.37 34.24 -61.33
N HIS A 21 -66.46 34.56 -62.62
CA HIS A 21 -67.43 33.94 -63.52
C HIS A 21 -67.21 32.44 -63.65
N GLU A 22 -65.95 32.01 -63.77
CA GLU A 22 -65.58 30.60 -63.81
C GLU A 22 -65.95 29.90 -62.48
N ALA A 23 -65.65 30.54 -61.34
CA ALA A 23 -66.04 30.07 -60.01
C ALA A 23 -67.56 29.91 -59.88
N LEU A 24 -68.33 30.95 -60.21
CA LEU A 24 -69.80 30.94 -60.21
C LEU A 24 -70.36 29.88 -61.16
N THR A 25 -69.69 29.62 -62.29
CA THR A 25 -70.04 28.56 -63.22
C THR A 25 -69.89 27.18 -62.60
N ARG A 26 -68.76 26.90 -61.94
CA ARG A 26 -68.52 25.61 -61.26
C ARG A 26 -69.54 25.33 -60.17
N ILE A 27 -69.89 26.34 -59.39
CA ILE A 27 -70.90 26.19 -58.32
C ILE A 27 -72.36 26.23 -58.83
N GLY A 28 -72.57 26.19 -60.15
CA GLY A 28 -73.88 25.96 -60.77
C GLY A 28 -74.70 27.20 -61.08
N PHE A 29 -74.09 28.39 -61.09
CA PHE A 29 -74.77 29.66 -61.39
C PHE A 29 -74.32 30.32 -62.71
N GLY A 30 -73.42 29.69 -63.45
CA GLY A 30 -72.80 30.29 -64.64
C GLY A 30 -73.77 30.57 -65.80
N GLU A 31 -74.80 29.75 -65.98
CA GLU A 31 -75.79 29.93 -67.05
C GLU A 31 -76.63 31.22 -66.91
N GLN A 32 -76.72 31.74 -65.69
CA GLN A 32 -77.46 32.96 -65.37
C GLN A 32 -76.65 34.23 -65.64
N ILE A 33 -75.34 34.10 -65.90
CA ILE A 33 -74.47 35.21 -66.26
C ILE A 33 -74.60 35.45 -67.78
N PRO A 34 -74.95 36.66 -68.25
CA PRO A 34 -75.02 36.98 -69.68
C PRO A 34 -73.71 36.63 -70.40
N GLN A 35 -73.82 36.05 -71.60
CA GLN A 35 -72.65 35.65 -72.39
C GLN A 35 -71.73 36.84 -72.68
N GLU A 36 -72.31 38.03 -72.94
CA GLU A 36 -71.57 39.28 -73.14
C GLU A 36 -70.71 39.68 -71.92
N GLU A 37 -71.22 39.50 -70.70
CA GLU A 37 -70.46 39.76 -69.46
C GLU A 37 -69.33 38.73 -69.26
N ARG A 38 -69.54 37.46 -69.63
CA ARG A 38 -68.51 36.41 -69.59
C ARG A 38 -67.38 36.67 -70.59
N ASP A 39 -67.72 36.96 -71.84
CA ASP A 39 -66.75 37.18 -72.92
C ASP A 39 -65.93 38.46 -72.69
N SER A 40 -66.59 39.52 -72.21
CA SER A 40 -65.94 40.77 -71.83
C SER A 40 -65.25 40.73 -70.46
N GLN A 41 -65.42 39.65 -69.68
CA GLN A 41 -64.93 39.52 -68.31
C GLN A 41 -65.35 40.69 -67.40
N ARG A 42 -66.58 41.18 -67.55
CA ARG A 42 -67.09 42.36 -66.85
C ARG A 42 -68.13 41.98 -65.81
N TYR A 43 -68.02 42.56 -64.62
CA TYR A 43 -69.01 42.44 -63.56
C TYR A 43 -70.14 43.43 -63.86
N GLY A 44 -71.10 43.03 -64.69
CA GLY A 44 -72.28 43.83 -65.02
C GLY A 44 -73.48 43.51 -64.12
N ASP A 45 -74.66 43.95 -64.56
CA ASP A 45 -75.90 43.74 -63.81
C ASP A 45 -76.27 42.25 -63.74
N GLY A 46 -75.92 41.46 -64.76
CA GLY A 46 -76.15 40.02 -64.77
C GLY A 46 -75.33 39.29 -63.71
N THR A 47 -74.02 39.51 -63.67
CA THR A 47 -73.15 38.97 -62.61
C THR A 47 -73.58 39.44 -61.23
N ARG A 48 -74.04 40.69 -61.10
CA ARG A 48 -74.56 41.22 -59.83
C ARG A 48 -75.80 40.49 -59.34
N GLN A 49 -76.75 40.19 -60.23
CA GLN A 49 -77.94 39.41 -59.86
C GLN A 49 -77.56 37.99 -59.43
N VAL A 50 -76.61 37.36 -60.11
CA VAL A 50 -76.10 36.04 -59.72
C VAL A 50 -75.45 36.08 -58.34
N VAL A 51 -74.64 37.11 -58.05
CA VAL A 51 -74.02 37.25 -56.72
C VAL A 51 -75.07 37.53 -55.64
N LEU A 52 -76.12 38.30 -55.93
CA LEU A 52 -77.26 38.51 -55.02
C LEU A 52 -77.99 37.19 -54.73
N LEU A 53 -78.29 36.41 -55.77
CA LEU A 53 -78.92 35.08 -55.64
C LEU A 53 -78.05 34.13 -54.82
N LEU A 54 -76.74 34.17 -55.03
CA LEU A 54 -75.79 33.39 -54.23
C LEU A 54 -75.81 33.83 -52.77
N GLN A 55 -75.72 35.13 -52.50
CA GLN A 55 -75.78 35.68 -51.14
C GLN A 55 -77.08 35.30 -50.44
N GLU A 56 -78.22 35.32 -51.15
CA GLU A 56 -79.51 34.92 -50.60
C GLU A 56 -79.59 33.40 -50.37
N ARG A 57 -79.18 32.57 -51.35
CA ARG A 57 -79.22 31.10 -51.26
C ARG A 57 -78.38 30.57 -50.11
N PHE A 58 -77.19 31.14 -49.89
CA PHE A 58 -76.29 30.73 -48.82
C PHE A 58 -76.50 31.54 -47.53
N ASN A 59 -77.59 32.32 -47.44
CA ASN A 59 -77.97 33.14 -46.28
C ASN A 59 -76.81 34.02 -45.75
N ILE A 60 -76.04 34.60 -46.67
CA ILE A 60 -74.89 35.44 -46.37
C ILE A 60 -75.39 36.84 -46.02
N GLY A 61 -75.57 37.11 -44.73
CA GLY A 61 -75.95 38.42 -44.23
C GLY A 61 -74.83 39.45 -44.43
N THR A 62 -74.77 40.10 -45.58
CA THR A 62 -73.81 41.19 -45.84
C THR A 62 -74.51 42.54 -45.95
N ASN A 63 -73.85 43.60 -45.47
CA ASN A 63 -74.27 44.98 -45.69
C ASN A 63 -73.97 45.47 -47.13
N GLN A 64 -73.32 44.63 -47.95
CA GLN A 64 -72.82 44.93 -49.29
C GLN A 64 -73.47 44.00 -50.33
N ARG A 65 -74.79 44.16 -50.49
CA ARG A 65 -75.59 43.34 -51.41
C ARG A 65 -75.12 43.50 -52.86
N GLY A 66 -74.79 42.38 -53.50
CA GLY A 66 -74.32 42.34 -54.89
C GLY A 66 -72.85 42.74 -55.06
N ILE A 67 -72.07 42.69 -53.99
CA ILE A 67 -70.59 42.80 -54.00
C ILE A 67 -70.04 41.48 -53.45
N VAL A 68 -69.01 40.94 -54.08
CA VAL A 68 -68.28 39.78 -53.55
C VAL A 68 -67.26 40.31 -52.52
N GLY A 69 -67.72 40.55 -51.30
CA GLY A 69 -66.85 40.83 -50.15
C GLY A 69 -66.29 39.55 -49.54
N GLU A 70 -65.46 39.67 -48.50
CA GLU A 70 -64.77 38.55 -47.84
C GLU A 70 -65.69 37.37 -47.50
N ALA A 71 -66.86 37.61 -46.90
CA ALA A 71 -67.82 36.55 -46.57
C ALA A 71 -68.41 35.85 -47.80
N THR A 72 -68.63 36.59 -48.89
CA THR A 72 -69.16 36.02 -50.15
C THR A 72 -68.07 35.26 -50.90
N ALA A 73 -66.86 35.80 -50.94
CA ALA A 73 -65.69 35.12 -51.48
C ALA A 73 -65.39 33.82 -50.71
N ALA A 74 -65.43 33.85 -49.38
CA ALA A 74 -65.27 32.68 -48.53
C ALA A 74 -66.34 31.62 -48.81
N ALA A 75 -67.61 32.00 -48.97
CA ALA A 75 -68.68 31.08 -49.31
C ALA A 75 -68.50 30.45 -50.71
N ILE A 76 -68.12 31.25 -51.71
CA ILE A 76 -67.79 30.75 -53.06
C ILE A 76 -66.63 29.76 -52.98
N ASN A 77 -65.54 30.12 -52.31
CA ASN A 77 -64.36 29.25 -52.16
C ASN A 77 -64.68 27.98 -51.38
N GLN A 78 -65.53 28.05 -50.36
CA GLN A 78 -65.99 26.90 -49.58
C GLN A 78 -66.80 25.94 -50.46
N GLN A 79 -67.68 26.45 -51.32
CA GLN A 79 -68.41 25.61 -52.28
C GLN A 79 -67.49 25.00 -53.35
N LEU A 80 -66.51 25.75 -53.85
CA LEU A 80 -65.50 25.21 -54.77
C LEU A 80 -64.64 24.12 -54.10
N PHE A 81 -64.34 24.28 -52.81
CA PHE A 81 -63.65 23.28 -52.01
C PHE A 81 -64.49 22.01 -51.83
N GLU A 82 -65.78 22.13 -51.48
CA GLU A 82 -66.72 21.00 -51.35
C GLU A 82 -66.91 20.24 -52.67
N GLN A 83 -66.77 20.91 -53.81
CA GLN A 83 -66.78 20.31 -55.15
C GLN A 83 -65.43 19.72 -55.58
N GLY A 84 -64.40 19.76 -54.72
CA GLY A 84 -63.09 19.17 -54.97
C GLY A 84 -62.18 19.96 -55.92
N VAL A 85 -62.49 21.24 -56.18
CA VAL A 85 -61.70 22.11 -57.06
C VAL A 85 -60.38 22.54 -56.39
N PHE A 86 -60.39 22.71 -55.06
CA PHE A 86 -59.22 23.06 -54.27
C PHE A 86 -58.97 22.05 -53.15
N GLN A 87 -57.71 21.99 -52.73
CA GLN A 87 -57.29 21.39 -51.47
C GLN A 87 -56.85 22.51 -50.51
N ARG A 88 -56.87 22.22 -49.22
CA ARG A 88 -56.52 23.16 -48.16
C ARG A 88 -55.62 22.48 -47.15
N VAL A 89 -54.59 23.19 -46.71
CA VAL A 89 -53.83 22.87 -45.51
C VAL A 89 -53.97 24.00 -44.51
N SER A 90 -54.25 23.67 -43.25
CA SER A 90 -54.37 24.63 -42.16
C SER A 90 -53.66 24.13 -40.91
N GLY A 91 -53.43 25.00 -39.93
CA GLY A 91 -52.83 24.60 -38.67
C GLY A 91 -52.42 25.79 -37.82
N THR A 92 -51.73 25.51 -36.73
CA THR A 92 -51.15 26.47 -35.80
C THR A 92 -49.64 26.36 -35.74
N VAL A 93 -48.95 27.50 -35.67
CA VAL A 93 -47.53 27.54 -35.33
C VAL A 93 -47.36 28.19 -33.97
N LEU A 94 -46.83 27.42 -33.03
CA LEU A 94 -46.55 27.86 -31.67
C LEU A 94 -45.05 27.98 -31.45
N LEU A 95 -44.66 28.79 -30.47
CA LEU A 95 -43.34 28.78 -29.88
C LEU A 95 -43.25 27.63 -28.86
N ALA A 96 -42.03 27.25 -28.48
CA ALA A 96 -41.79 26.21 -27.47
C ALA A 96 -42.45 26.49 -26.11
N ASP A 97 -42.77 27.75 -25.80
CA ASP A 97 -43.49 28.16 -24.58
C ASP A 97 -45.04 28.09 -24.73
N GLY A 98 -45.53 27.56 -25.85
CA GLY A 98 -46.95 27.41 -26.16
C GLY A 98 -47.63 28.68 -26.68
N LYS A 99 -46.92 29.81 -26.80
CA LYS A 99 -47.50 31.05 -27.35
C LYS A 99 -47.58 31.00 -28.88
N PRO A 100 -48.56 31.68 -29.50
CA PRO A 100 -48.61 31.84 -30.96
C PRO A 100 -47.34 32.47 -31.53
N ALA A 101 -46.78 31.86 -32.57
CA ALA A 101 -45.69 32.47 -33.32
C ALA A 101 -46.20 33.73 -34.08
N ARG A 102 -45.37 34.79 -34.12
CA ARG A 102 -45.65 36.06 -34.80
C ARG A 102 -44.51 36.40 -35.75
N ALA A 103 -44.78 37.23 -36.75
CA ALA A 103 -43.78 37.69 -37.72
C ALA A 103 -43.01 36.53 -38.40
N VAL A 104 -43.75 35.49 -38.80
CA VAL A 104 -43.22 34.36 -39.58
C VAL A 104 -44.08 34.14 -40.83
N THR A 105 -43.47 33.60 -41.87
CA THR A 105 -44.16 33.18 -43.09
C THR A 105 -44.25 31.65 -43.10
N VAL A 106 -45.43 31.14 -43.47
CA VAL A 106 -45.67 29.70 -43.63
C VAL A 106 -45.79 29.39 -45.12
N GLN A 107 -45.03 28.41 -45.60
CA GLN A 107 -45.00 27.97 -46.99
C GLN A 107 -45.36 26.48 -47.06
N ALA A 108 -46.23 26.11 -47.99
CA ALA A 108 -46.57 24.72 -48.29
C ALA A 108 -45.86 24.26 -49.57
N PHE A 109 -45.31 23.05 -49.53
CA PHE A 109 -44.63 22.41 -50.65
C PHE A 109 -45.17 21.01 -50.89
N ASP A 110 -45.14 20.58 -52.14
CA ASP A 110 -45.26 19.19 -52.55
C ASP A 110 -43.85 18.56 -52.61
N LYS A 111 -43.67 17.42 -51.93
CA LYS A 111 -42.37 16.75 -51.77
C LYS A 111 -42.22 15.61 -52.75
N ASP A 112 -41.53 15.90 -53.84
CA ASP A 112 -41.03 14.92 -54.79
C ASP A 112 -39.67 14.32 -54.37
N LEU A 113 -39.28 13.21 -55.00
CA LEU A 113 -37.94 12.63 -54.83
C LEU A 113 -36.86 13.68 -55.17
N ARG A 114 -36.20 14.21 -54.13
CA ARG A 114 -35.15 15.25 -54.19
C ARG A 114 -35.60 16.64 -54.66
N ARG A 115 -36.91 16.92 -54.74
CA ARG A 115 -37.43 18.23 -55.15
C ARG A 115 -38.54 18.71 -54.20
N LEU A 116 -38.61 20.02 -53.96
CA LEU A 116 -39.73 20.67 -53.27
C LEU A 116 -40.40 21.61 -54.29
N GLN A 117 -41.69 21.40 -54.55
CA GLN A 117 -42.47 22.22 -55.45
C GLN A 117 -43.41 23.14 -54.64
N PRO A 118 -43.33 24.47 -54.76
CA PRO A 118 -44.13 25.38 -53.94
C PRO A 118 -45.61 25.32 -54.33
N LEU A 119 -46.48 25.18 -53.34
CA LEU A 119 -47.94 25.13 -53.50
C LEU A 119 -48.59 26.47 -53.13
N GLY A 120 -48.06 27.16 -52.12
CA GLY A 120 -48.57 28.45 -51.67
C GLY A 120 -47.89 28.93 -50.39
N GLN A 121 -48.11 30.18 -50.03
CA GLN A 121 -47.56 30.79 -48.83
C GLN A 121 -48.53 31.78 -48.19
N THR A 122 -48.44 31.95 -46.88
CA THR A 122 -49.19 32.97 -46.14
C THR A 122 -48.37 33.49 -44.94
N PRO A 123 -48.42 34.79 -44.62
CA PRO A 123 -47.98 35.27 -43.31
C PRO A 123 -48.89 34.67 -42.22
N ILE A 124 -48.33 34.47 -41.03
CA ILE A 124 -49.09 33.90 -39.93
C ILE A 124 -50.05 34.91 -39.29
N ALA A 125 -51.23 34.46 -38.87
CA ALA A 125 -52.17 35.31 -38.14
C ALA A 125 -51.66 35.60 -36.71
N PRO A 126 -52.11 36.70 -36.06
CA PRO A 126 -51.75 37.00 -34.66
C PRO A 126 -52.14 35.90 -33.65
N SER A 127 -53.10 35.05 -34.02
CA SER A 127 -53.54 33.88 -33.26
C SER A 127 -52.65 32.64 -33.46
N GLY A 128 -51.62 32.73 -34.31
CA GLY A 128 -50.74 31.61 -34.66
C GLY A 128 -51.34 30.65 -35.68
N LYS A 129 -52.54 30.91 -36.19
CA LYS A 129 -53.20 30.08 -37.21
C LYS A 129 -52.73 30.45 -38.62
N TYR A 130 -52.64 29.46 -39.50
CA TYR A 130 -52.41 29.65 -40.92
C TYR A 130 -53.36 28.76 -41.74
N GLN A 131 -53.61 29.17 -42.98
CA GLN A 131 -54.36 28.42 -43.96
C GLN A 131 -53.82 28.71 -45.36
N ILE A 132 -53.53 27.66 -46.12
CA ILE A 132 -53.04 27.74 -47.50
C ILE A 132 -53.97 26.90 -48.36
N ILE A 133 -54.52 27.50 -49.41
CA ILE A 133 -55.37 26.84 -50.41
C ILE A 133 -54.50 26.59 -51.64
N TYR A 134 -54.55 25.37 -52.17
CA TYR A 134 -53.79 24.98 -53.35
C TYR A 134 -54.65 24.08 -54.27
N SER A 135 -54.29 23.99 -55.55
CA SER A 135 -55.07 23.29 -56.58
C SER A 135 -54.27 22.11 -57.16
N ARG A 136 -54.98 21.12 -57.71
CA ARG A 136 -54.36 19.94 -58.34
C ARG A 136 -53.41 20.29 -59.49
N ASP A 137 -53.67 21.38 -60.20
CA ASP A 137 -52.83 21.86 -61.30
C ASP A 137 -51.42 22.28 -60.84
N GLN A 138 -51.23 22.58 -59.54
CA GLN A 138 -49.95 23.01 -58.99
C GLN A 138 -48.99 21.86 -58.65
N PHE A 139 -49.44 20.60 -58.66
CA PHE A 139 -48.62 19.42 -58.35
C PHE A 139 -48.85 18.22 -59.29
N SER A 140 -49.65 18.37 -60.34
CA SER A 140 -49.99 17.28 -61.27
C SER A 140 -48.78 16.76 -62.07
N ARG A 141 -48.28 15.57 -61.70
CA ARG A 141 -47.75 14.55 -62.61
C ARG A 141 -48.73 13.37 -62.64
N ALA A 142 -48.92 12.78 -63.81
CA ALA A 142 -50.08 12.00 -64.28
C ALA A 142 -50.51 10.72 -63.50
N GLU A 143 -50.05 10.47 -62.27
CA GLU A 143 -50.33 9.19 -61.57
C GLU A 143 -50.78 9.29 -60.10
N LYS A 144 -50.94 10.49 -59.50
CA LYS A 144 -51.49 10.61 -58.13
C LYS A 144 -52.42 11.80 -57.94
N ASP A 145 -53.62 11.56 -57.42
CA ASP A 145 -54.69 12.55 -57.18
C ASP A 145 -54.48 13.44 -55.92
N THR A 146 -53.33 13.35 -55.26
CA THR A 146 -53.04 13.97 -53.94
C THR A 146 -51.57 14.43 -53.83
N ALA A 147 -51.32 15.54 -53.13
CA ALA A 147 -49.98 16.08 -52.86
C ALA A 147 -49.30 15.40 -51.64
N ASP A 148 -47.97 15.35 -51.63
CA ASP A 148 -47.15 14.95 -50.49
C ASP A 148 -46.70 16.20 -49.73
N LEU A 149 -47.48 16.65 -48.75
CA LEU A 149 -47.33 17.99 -48.15
C LEU A 149 -46.15 18.10 -47.18
N VAL A 150 -45.40 19.20 -47.30
CA VAL A 150 -44.44 19.69 -46.31
C VAL A 150 -44.68 21.17 -46.03
N ILE A 151 -44.76 21.52 -44.76
CA ILE A 151 -44.90 22.91 -44.30
C ILE A 151 -43.56 23.40 -43.78
N VAL A 152 -43.12 24.55 -44.29
CA VAL A 152 -41.90 25.24 -43.86
C VAL A 152 -42.31 26.58 -43.26
N VAL A 153 -41.83 26.83 -42.05
CA VAL A 153 -41.97 28.12 -41.35
C VAL A 153 -40.62 28.82 -41.41
N SER A 154 -40.61 30.06 -41.87
CA SER A 154 -39.42 30.90 -41.95
C SER A 154 -39.65 32.26 -41.31
N GLU A 155 -38.58 33.00 -41.10
CA GLU A 155 -38.67 34.43 -40.75
C GLU A 155 -39.52 35.19 -41.77
N LEU A 156 -40.16 36.28 -41.34
CA LEU A 156 -41.03 37.08 -42.19
C LEU A 156 -40.29 37.52 -43.47
N ILE A 157 -40.76 37.02 -44.61
CA ILE A 157 -40.24 37.44 -45.91
C ILE A 157 -40.80 38.83 -46.21
N THR A 158 -39.92 39.84 -46.25
CA THR A 158 -40.23 41.20 -46.70
C THR A 158 -39.49 41.50 -48.00
N ALA A 159 -39.87 42.58 -48.71
CA ALA A 159 -39.17 43.00 -49.93
C ALA A 159 -37.67 43.32 -49.69
N GLU A 160 -37.25 43.52 -48.44
CA GLU A 160 -35.88 43.85 -48.03
C GLU A 160 -35.04 42.62 -47.65
N VAL A 161 -35.68 41.47 -47.35
CA VAL A 161 -35.00 40.22 -46.95
C VAL A 161 -35.50 39.05 -47.82
N PRO A 162 -34.93 38.86 -49.02
CA PRO A 162 -35.40 37.85 -49.98
C PRO A 162 -35.01 36.41 -49.61
N GLN A 163 -34.12 36.20 -48.64
CA GLN A 163 -33.72 34.89 -48.13
C GLN A 163 -33.94 34.84 -46.62
N SER A 164 -34.97 34.13 -46.18
CA SER A 164 -35.35 33.98 -44.77
C SER A 164 -34.85 32.66 -44.19
N ARG A 165 -34.32 32.69 -42.97
CA ARG A 165 -33.91 31.48 -42.22
C ARG A 165 -35.13 30.58 -41.96
N THR A 166 -34.98 29.28 -42.18
CA THR A 166 -36.01 28.29 -41.81
C THR A 166 -36.02 28.08 -40.30
N LEU A 167 -37.19 28.23 -39.69
CA LEU A 167 -37.42 28.16 -38.25
C LEU A 167 -38.02 26.81 -37.81
N ALA A 168 -38.87 26.21 -38.64
CA ALA A 168 -39.43 24.89 -38.42
C ALA A 168 -39.88 24.25 -39.74
N THR A 169 -39.82 22.92 -39.83
CA THR A 169 -40.33 22.16 -40.99
C THR A 169 -41.17 20.99 -40.48
N SER A 170 -42.34 20.76 -41.08
CA SER A 170 -43.19 19.62 -40.73
C SER A 170 -42.59 18.31 -41.26
N THR A 171 -43.06 17.19 -40.72
CA THR A 171 -42.91 15.90 -41.41
C THR A 171 -43.68 15.92 -42.74
N VAL A 172 -43.27 15.05 -43.67
CA VAL A 172 -43.99 14.88 -44.94
C VAL A 172 -45.32 14.16 -44.66
N LEU A 173 -46.43 14.78 -45.05
CA LEU A 173 -47.75 14.15 -45.05
C LEU A 173 -48.03 13.57 -46.43
N PHE A 174 -47.74 12.29 -46.59
CA PHE A 174 -47.93 11.58 -47.86
C PHE A 174 -49.41 11.41 -48.21
N ASN A 175 -49.75 11.61 -49.48
CA ASN A 175 -51.10 11.54 -50.04
C ASN A 175 -52.11 12.35 -49.19
N ALA A 176 -51.82 13.64 -49.00
CA ALA A 176 -52.60 14.49 -48.12
C ALA A 176 -54.09 14.51 -48.51
N PRO A 177 -55.00 14.44 -47.51
CA PRO A 177 -56.44 14.60 -47.75
C PRO A 177 -56.74 16.00 -48.30
N ALA A 178 -57.91 16.16 -48.92
CA ALA A 178 -58.32 17.46 -49.47
C ALA A 178 -58.35 18.58 -48.41
N ASP A 179 -58.66 18.25 -47.14
CA ASP A 179 -58.49 19.14 -45.98
C ASP A 179 -57.44 18.57 -45.03
N ALA A 180 -56.24 19.13 -45.03
CA ALA A 180 -55.13 18.71 -44.17
C ALA A 180 -54.94 19.68 -42.99
N ILE A 181 -54.63 19.15 -41.81
CA ILE A 181 -54.28 19.93 -40.63
C ILE A 181 -52.85 19.57 -40.19
N ILE A 182 -51.95 20.56 -40.15
CA ILE A 182 -50.55 20.39 -39.75
C ILE A 182 -50.16 21.50 -38.76
N ASP A 183 -50.04 21.15 -37.48
CA ASP A 183 -49.53 22.05 -36.45
C ASP A 183 -48.01 21.95 -36.32
N LEU A 184 -47.34 23.06 -36.02
CA LEU A 184 -45.88 23.14 -35.84
C LEU A 184 -45.51 23.86 -34.54
N VAL A 185 -44.39 23.47 -33.94
CA VAL A 185 -43.78 24.17 -32.80
C VAL A 185 -42.36 24.59 -33.17
N ILE A 186 -42.05 25.88 -33.06
CA ILE A 186 -40.71 26.42 -33.21
C ILE A 186 -39.94 26.13 -31.91
N ARG A 187 -38.88 25.33 -32.02
CA ARG A 187 -38.07 24.93 -30.86
C ARG A 187 -37.29 26.12 -30.30
N ALA A 188 -37.12 26.16 -28.97
CA ALA A 188 -36.44 27.24 -28.27
C ALA A 188 -34.94 27.38 -28.59
N ASP A 189 -34.28 26.28 -28.98
CA ASP A 189 -32.85 26.26 -29.33
C ASP A 189 -32.54 27.03 -30.62
N VAL A 190 -33.50 27.09 -31.56
CA VAL A 190 -33.36 27.78 -32.85
C VAL A 190 -33.38 29.31 -32.68
N MET A 191 -33.94 29.82 -31.58
CA MET A 191 -34.02 31.25 -31.25
C MET A 191 -32.93 31.78 -30.30
N ALA A 192 -32.04 30.93 -29.78
CA ALA A 192 -31.04 31.36 -28.81
C ALA A 192 -29.85 32.08 -29.50
N THR A 193 -29.70 33.39 -29.26
CA THR A 193 -28.52 34.19 -29.63
C THR A 193 -27.31 33.81 -28.77
N SER A 194 -26.14 33.70 -29.39
CA SER A 194 -24.87 33.47 -28.68
C SER A 194 -24.50 34.63 -27.74
N GLU A 195 -23.59 34.39 -26.79
CA GLU A 195 -23.07 35.45 -25.91
C GLU A 195 -22.41 36.58 -26.69
N TYR A 196 -21.61 36.26 -27.70
CA TYR A 196 -21.00 37.25 -28.60
C TYR A 196 -22.04 38.10 -29.34
N GLU A 197 -23.11 37.49 -29.89
CA GLU A 197 -24.17 38.24 -30.58
C GLU A 197 -24.93 39.16 -29.63
N ARG A 198 -25.17 38.73 -28.37
CA ARG A 198 -25.82 39.57 -27.35
C ARG A 198 -24.94 40.75 -26.95
N LEU A 199 -23.64 40.50 -26.70
CA LEU A 199 -22.68 41.56 -26.39
C LEU A 199 -22.61 42.58 -27.52
N MET A 200 -22.49 42.13 -28.77
CA MET A 200 -22.42 43.03 -29.92
C MET A 200 -23.71 43.83 -30.10
N ALA A 201 -24.89 43.23 -29.90
CA ALA A 201 -26.18 43.93 -30.04
C ALA A 201 -26.37 45.03 -28.99
N GLU A 202 -25.99 44.78 -27.73
CA GLU A 202 -26.16 45.73 -26.62
C GLU A 202 -25.05 46.80 -26.58
N LEU A 203 -23.80 46.43 -26.90
CA LEU A 203 -22.67 47.37 -26.84
C LEU A 203 -22.62 48.29 -28.07
N SER A 204 -22.94 47.80 -29.27
CA SER A 204 -22.86 48.60 -30.51
C SER A 204 -23.52 49.98 -30.44
N PRO A 205 -24.76 50.15 -29.92
CA PRO A 205 -25.39 51.47 -29.82
C PRO A 205 -24.72 52.39 -28.79
N LEU A 206 -24.01 51.85 -27.79
CA LEU A 206 -23.36 52.61 -26.72
C LEU A 206 -21.97 53.14 -27.11
N LEU A 207 -21.32 52.51 -28.09
CA LEU A 207 -19.92 52.81 -28.46
C LEU A 207 -19.75 54.07 -29.32
N GLY A 208 -20.83 54.59 -29.93
CA GLY A 208 -20.77 55.78 -30.79
C GLY A 208 -19.76 55.65 -31.93
N ARG A 209 -18.69 56.45 -31.91
CA ARG A 209 -17.58 56.42 -32.91
C ARG A 209 -16.32 55.71 -32.42
N VAL A 210 -16.32 55.14 -31.21
CA VAL A 210 -15.16 54.45 -30.64
C VAL A 210 -15.16 52.99 -31.09
N ALA A 211 -14.05 52.53 -31.67
CA ALA A 211 -13.90 51.11 -32.03
C ALA A 211 -13.67 50.27 -30.77
N ILE A 212 -14.24 49.06 -30.72
CA ILE A 212 -14.12 48.13 -29.57
C ILE A 212 -12.66 47.86 -29.18
N ALA A 213 -11.76 47.72 -30.18
CA ALA A 213 -10.34 47.50 -29.94
C ALA A 213 -9.62 48.68 -29.25
N ASN A 214 -10.21 49.88 -29.25
CA ASN A 214 -9.63 51.09 -28.68
C ASN A 214 -10.17 51.41 -27.27
N LEU A 215 -11.08 50.59 -26.73
CA LEU A 215 -11.61 50.77 -25.38
C LEU A 215 -10.51 50.55 -24.34
N ARG A 216 -10.49 51.41 -23.32
CA ARG A 216 -9.47 51.43 -22.27
C ARG A 216 -10.08 51.27 -20.89
N GLU A 217 -9.27 50.75 -19.98
CA GLU A 217 -9.57 50.63 -18.55
C GLU A 217 -8.28 50.92 -17.80
N ASP A 218 -8.07 52.20 -17.49
CA ASP A 218 -6.83 52.68 -16.89
C ASP A 218 -6.93 52.63 -15.36
N GLU A 219 -5.90 52.10 -14.67
CA GLU A 219 -5.75 52.23 -13.23
C GLU A 219 -4.97 53.51 -12.88
N GLN A 220 -5.39 54.13 -11.78
CA GLN A 220 -5.07 55.50 -11.40
C GLN A 220 -3.60 55.64 -10.99
N ASP A 221 -2.79 56.40 -11.73
CA ASP A 221 -1.57 57.04 -11.17
C ASP A 221 -0.92 58.17 -12.00
N ASN A 222 -1.41 58.54 -13.19
CA ASN A 222 -0.85 59.66 -13.94
C ASN A 222 -1.78 60.90 -13.93
N PRO A 223 -1.37 62.05 -13.35
CA PRO A 223 -2.17 63.29 -13.35
C PRO A 223 -2.31 63.97 -14.72
N ASP A 224 -1.47 63.61 -15.70
CA ASP A 224 -1.34 64.31 -16.98
C ASP A 224 -2.09 63.63 -18.16
N GLU A 225 -2.76 62.50 -17.92
CA GLU A 225 -3.51 61.76 -18.96
C GLU A 225 -5.03 61.78 -18.68
N GLU A 226 -5.82 61.97 -19.75
CA GLU A 226 -7.27 61.79 -19.71
C GLU A 226 -7.59 60.32 -19.35
N LYS A 227 -8.38 60.13 -18.29
CA LYS A 227 -8.72 58.82 -17.74
C LYS A 227 -9.85 58.17 -18.53
N TYR A 228 -9.63 56.93 -18.97
CA TYR A 228 -10.67 56.14 -19.64
C TYR A 228 -11.08 54.94 -18.78
N LYS A 229 -12.38 54.86 -18.47
CA LYS A 229 -13.04 53.80 -17.68
C LYS A 229 -14.13 53.14 -18.51
N ASP A 230 -13.81 52.84 -19.76
CA ASP A 230 -14.79 52.45 -20.78
C ASP A 230 -15.41 51.09 -20.45
N ILE A 231 -14.63 50.13 -19.96
CA ILE A 231 -15.14 48.81 -19.56
C ILE A 231 -16.04 48.92 -18.34
N SER A 232 -15.61 49.66 -17.32
CA SER A 232 -16.43 49.91 -16.14
C SER A 232 -17.75 50.63 -16.48
N PHE A 233 -17.74 51.58 -17.42
CA PHE A 233 -18.93 52.27 -17.90
C PHE A 233 -19.88 51.32 -18.65
N LEU A 234 -19.36 50.58 -19.64
CA LEU A 234 -20.16 49.65 -20.44
C LEU A 234 -20.75 48.52 -19.58
N ALA A 235 -20.01 48.01 -18.59
CA ALA A 235 -20.50 47.02 -17.64
C ALA A 235 -21.68 47.56 -16.80
N GLY A 236 -21.59 48.81 -16.34
CA GLY A 236 -22.66 49.46 -15.57
C GLY A 236 -23.94 49.67 -16.38
N GLU A 237 -23.83 50.08 -17.64
CA GLU A 237 -24.99 50.35 -18.51
C GLU A 237 -25.65 49.08 -19.04
N THR A 238 -24.87 48.04 -19.37
CA THR A 238 -25.39 46.82 -20.00
C THR A 238 -25.67 45.68 -19.01
N GLY A 239 -25.08 45.72 -17.82
CA GLY A 239 -25.14 44.63 -16.85
C GLY A 239 -24.24 43.42 -17.19
N PHE A 240 -23.39 43.50 -18.22
CA PHE A 240 -22.38 42.48 -18.49
C PHE A 240 -21.20 42.61 -17.52
N GLU A 241 -20.63 41.47 -17.12
CA GLU A 241 -19.44 41.42 -16.28
C GLU A 241 -18.23 42.05 -16.98
N LYS A 242 -17.40 42.80 -16.24
CA LYS A 242 -16.23 43.51 -16.80
C LYS A 242 -15.26 42.58 -17.52
N ASN A 243 -15.06 41.36 -17.01
CA ASN A 243 -14.19 40.35 -17.61
C ASN A 243 -14.67 39.90 -19.00
N VAL A 244 -15.99 39.83 -19.24
CA VAL A 244 -16.58 39.45 -20.53
C VAL A 244 -16.39 40.58 -21.55
N ILE A 245 -16.58 41.83 -21.13
CA ILE A 245 -16.31 43.01 -21.97
C ILE A 245 -14.80 43.11 -22.27
N ALA A 246 -13.93 42.90 -21.28
CA ALA A 246 -12.47 42.88 -21.48
C ALA A 246 -12.03 41.79 -22.45
N ARG A 247 -12.60 40.58 -22.34
CA ARG A 247 -12.40 39.48 -23.29
C ARG A 247 -12.79 39.90 -24.72
N LEU A 248 -13.91 40.59 -24.90
CA LEU A 248 -14.35 41.10 -26.20
C LEU A 248 -13.38 42.15 -26.78
N VAL A 249 -12.91 43.08 -25.94
CA VAL A 249 -11.92 44.10 -26.32
C VAL A 249 -10.62 43.47 -26.77
N ILE A 250 -10.07 42.55 -25.99
CA ILE A 250 -8.82 41.86 -26.32
C ILE A 250 -9.00 41.01 -27.58
N ALA A 251 -10.14 40.34 -27.77
CA ALA A 251 -10.44 39.61 -28.99
C ALA A 251 -10.41 40.52 -30.24
N HIS A 252 -10.96 41.74 -30.13
CA HIS A 252 -10.91 42.73 -31.20
C HIS A 252 -9.51 43.32 -31.41
N LYS A 253 -8.71 43.51 -30.35
CA LYS A 253 -7.28 43.89 -30.47
C LYS A 253 -6.47 42.81 -31.19
N LEU A 254 -6.66 41.54 -30.86
CA LEU A 254 -5.99 40.41 -31.52
C LEU A 254 -6.44 40.25 -32.98
N ALA A 255 -7.71 40.53 -33.29
CA ALA A 255 -8.22 40.46 -34.65
C ALA A 255 -7.57 41.47 -35.61
N GLN A 256 -6.99 42.57 -35.09
CA GLN A 256 -6.17 43.49 -35.89
C GLN A 256 -4.84 42.86 -36.34
N GLN A 257 -4.36 41.82 -35.65
CA GLN A 257 -3.09 41.15 -35.92
C GLN A 257 -3.26 39.94 -36.86
N ALA A 258 -4.32 39.14 -36.69
CA ALA A 258 -4.74 38.06 -37.59
C ALA A 258 -6.04 37.41 -37.08
N ILE A 259 -6.83 36.74 -37.93
CA ILE A 259 -8.05 35.97 -37.60
C ILE A 259 -9.20 36.84 -37.04
N GLN A 260 -10.44 36.49 -37.36
CA GLN A 260 -11.63 37.25 -36.95
C GLN A 260 -11.86 37.26 -35.42
N PRO A 261 -12.59 38.27 -34.88
CA PRO A 261 -12.75 38.41 -33.44
C PRO A 261 -13.52 37.27 -32.76
N GLU A 262 -14.42 36.56 -33.46
CA GLU A 262 -15.19 35.45 -32.88
C GLU A 262 -14.27 34.29 -32.48
N PHE A 263 -13.23 34.02 -33.29
CA PHE A 263 -12.22 33.02 -32.97
C PHE A 263 -11.46 33.40 -31.70
N TRP A 264 -10.97 34.65 -31.60
CA TRP A 264 -10.23 35.10 -30.43
C TRP A 264 -11.11 35.18 -29.20
N PHE A 265 -12.37 35.60 -29.35
CA PHE A 265 -13.33 35.58 -28.27
C PHE A 265 -13.47 34.16 -27.75
N ALA A 266 -13.76 33.18 -28.61
CA ALA A 266 -13.85 31.76 -28.23
C ALA A 266 -12.56 31.23 -27.57
N LEU A 267 -11.40 31.51 -28.15
CA LEU A 267 -10.11 31.05 -27.62
C LEU A 267 -9.85 31.63 -26.22
N LEU A 268 -10.05 32.93 -26.02
CA LEU A 268 -9.88 33.62 -24.73
C LEU A 268 -10.91 33.22 -23.66
N GLY A 269 -11.94 32.44 -24.01
CA GLY A 269 -12.84 31.83 -23.03
C GLY A 269 -12.27 30.61 -22.34
N GLY A 270 -11.17 30.08 -22.87
CA GLY A 270 -10.42 29.00 -22.25
C GLY A 270 -9.70 29.44 -20.97
N SER A 271 -9.13 28.47 -20.26
CA SER A 271 -8.48 28.70 -18.96
C SER A 271 -7.15 29.45 -19.00
N PHE A 272 -6.62 29.81 -20.19
CA PHE A 272 -5.32 30.47 -20.28
C PHE A 272 -5.40 32.00 -20.20
N TYR A 273 -6.59 32.60 -20.34
CA TYR A 273 -6.81 34.03 -20.14
C TYR A 273 -7.71 34.24 -18.93
N GLN A 274 -7.28 35.12 -18.03
CA GLN A 274 -8.07 35.57 -16.90
C GLN A 274 -7.90 37.08 -16.76
N TYR A 275 -9.01 37.81 -16.78
CA TYR A 275 -9.01 39.25 -16.55
C TYR A 275 -8.57 39.55 -15.11
N THR A 276 -7.56 40.40 -14.97
CA THR A 276 -7.10 40.95 -13.69
C THR A 276 -7.37 42.45 -13.68
N GLU A 277 -7.87 42.97 -12.56
CA GLU A 277 -8.10 44.43 -12.44
C GLU A 277 -6.78 45.19 -12.26
N THR A 278 -5.76 44.55 -11.67
CA THR A 278 -4.46 45.13 -11.31
C THR A 278 -3.51 45.39 -12.49
N GLN A 279 -3.93 45.10 -13.73
CA GLN A 279 -3.13 45.29 -14.95
C GLN A 279 -3.99 45.95 -16.01
N ASN A 280 -3.45 46.96 -16.68
CA ASN A 280 -4.16 47.57 -17.81
C ASN A 280 -4.30 46.58 -18.99
N LEU A 281 -5.23 46.87 -19.89
CA LEU A 281 -5.56 45.97 -21.00
C LEU A 281 -4.39 45.77 -22.00
N ASP A 282 -3.45 46.71 -22.08
CA ASP A 282 -2.30 46.62 -22.98
C ASP A 282 -1.21 45.69 -22.42
N GLU A 283 -0.99 45.70 -21.11
CA GLU A 283 -0.14 44.73 -20.40
C GLU A 283 -0.70 43.32 -20.52
N GLN A 284 -2.02 43.15 -20.31
CA GLN A 284 -2.68 41.86 -20.50
C GLN A 284 -2.58 41.38 -21.95
N PHE A 285 -2.76 42.28 -22.93
CA PHE A 285 -2.59 41.95 -24.35
C PHE A 285 -1.16 41.48 -24.68
N ALA A 286 -0.14 42.16 -24.14
CA ALA A 286 1.25 41.75 -24.32
C ALA A 286 1.54 40.38 -23.68
N ALA A 287 1.00 40.10 -22.49
CA ALA A 287 1.12 38.81 -21.81
C ALA A 287 0.46 37.67 -22.62
N ILE A 288 -0.73 37.91 -23.18
CA ILE A 288 -1.42 36.95 -24.06
C ILE A 288 -0.57 36.63 -25.27
N LEU A 289 -0.07 37.65 -25.97
CA LEU A 289 0.77 37.46 -27.15
C LEU A 289 2.03 36.63 -26.87
N ASN A 290 2.57 36.66 -25.65
CA ASN A 290 3.71 35.83 -25.23
C ASN A 290 3.32 34.40 -24.88
N THR A 291 2.07 34.15 -24.50
CA THR A 291 1.56 32.82 -24.14
C THR A 291 1.00 32.05 -25.34
N LEU A 292 0.57 32.70 -26.43
CA LEU A 292 0.03 32.03 -27.62
C LEU A 292 0.93 30.91 -28.18
N PRO A 293 2.28 31.04 -28.24
CA PRO A 293 3.18 29.96 -28.65
C PRO A 293 3.13 28.68 -27.82
N SER A 294 2.55 28.71 -26.61
CA SER A 294 2.39 27.51 -25.79
C SER A 294 1.18 26.65 -26.20
N LEU A 295 0.20 27.22 -26.90
CA LEU A 295 -1.05 26.53 -27.27
C LEU A 295 -0.84 25.62 -28.49
N ASP A 296 -1.37 24.41 -28.43
CA ASP A 296 -1.36 23.42 -29.54
C ASP A 296 -2.70 23.38 -30.29
N ALA A 297 -2.71 22.68 -31.43
CA ALA A 297 -3.91 22.56 -32.26
C ALA A 297 -5.09 21.93 -31.49
N GLY A 298 -4.81 20.92 -30.65
CA GLY A 298 -5.83 20.24 -29.86
C GLY A 298 -6.45 21.12 -28.76
N THR A 299 -5.67 22.02 -28.16
CA THR A 299 -6.13 22.97 -27.14
C THR A 299 -7.03 24.02 -27.77
N VAL A 300 -6.66 24.53 -28.95
CA VAL A 300 -7.48 25.48 -29.72
C VAL A 300 -8.78 24.83 -30.15
N ASP A 301 -8.73 23.62 -30.69
CA ASP A 301 -9.92 22.87 -31.11
C ASP A 301 -10.89 22.58 -29.95
N LYS A 302 -10.34 22.20 -28.78
CA LYS A 302 -11.13 22.04 -27.54
C LYS A 302 -11.76 23.36 -27.09
N ALA A 303 -11.04 24.48 -27.15
CA ALA A 303 -11.56 25.78 -26.77
C ALA A 303 -12.70 26.23 -27.70
N LEU A 304 -12.56 26.03 -29.01
CA LEU A 304 -13.61 26.30 -30.00
C LEU A 304 -14.83 25.39 -29.77
N THR A 305 -14.62 24.09 -29.58
CA THR A 305 -15.68 23.13 -29.30
C THR A 305 -16.46 23.47 -28.04
N ARG A 306 -15.76 23.84 -26.95
CA ARG A 306 -16.38 24.35 -25.71
C ARG A 306 -17.23 25.58 -25.99
N SER A 307 -16.71 26.53 -26.75
CA SER A 307 -17.39 27.80 -27.05
C SER A 307 -18.69 27.58 -27.83
N PHE A 308 -18.71 26.65 -28.78
CA PHE A 308 -19.95 26.24 -29.45
C PHE A 308 -20.95 25.55 -28.51
N ASN A 309 -20.46 24.63 -27.67
CA ASN A 309 -21.32 23.91 -26.71
C ASN A 309 -21.94 24.83 -25.66
N GLN A 310 -21.21 25.86 -25.24
CA GLN A 310 -21.67 26.87 -24.27
C GLN A 310 -22.43 28.04 -24.91
N LYS A 311 -22.58 28.04 -26.24
CA LYS A 311 -23.21 29.13 -27.01
C LYS A 311 -22.51 30.49 -26.80
N GLU A 312 -21.19 30.48 -26.61
CA GLU A 312 -20.39 31.71 -26.51
C GLU A 312 -20.27 32.41 -27.87
N ILE A 313 -20.18 31.64 -28.96
CA ILE A 313 -20.12 32.13 -30.35
C ILE A 313 -21.20 31.48 -31.26
N PRO A 314 -21.53 32.08 -32.42
CA PRO A 314 -22.57 31.57 -33.32
C PRO A 314 -22.26 30.18 -33.90
N ALA A 315 -23.25 29.28 -33.91
CA ALA A 315 -23.08 27.90 -34.36
C ALA A 315 -22.70 27.74 -35.85
N HIS A 316 -23.02 28.73 -36.70
CA HIS A 316 -22.71 28.66 -38.13
C HIS A 316 -21.19 28.70 -38.42
N PHE A 317 -20.36 29.17 -37.48
CA PHE A 317 -18.89 29.16 -37.62
C PHE A 317 -18.26 27.78 -37.41
N GLN A 318 -19.03 26.73 -37.08
CA GLN A 318 -18.50 25.37 -36.93
C GLN A 318 -17.79 24.87 -38.19
N GLU A 319 -18.24 25.29 -39.38
CA GLU A 319 -17.60 24.94 -40.65
C GLU A 319 -16.21 25.61 -40.84
N ASN A 320 -15.92 26.68 -40.10
CA ASN A 320 -14.67 27.44 -40.20
C ASN A 320 -13.54 26.92 -39.29
N VAL A 321 -13.82 26.01 -38.35
CA VAL A 321 -12.88 25.58 -37.30
C VAL A 321 -11.53 25.15 -37.86
N ALA A 322 -11.51 24.27 -38.86
CA ALA A 322 -10.26 23.78 -39.45
C ALA A 322 -9.42 24.92 -40.06
N SER A 323 -10.06 25.88 -40.72
CA SER A 323 -9.38 27.05 -41.30
C SER A 323 -8.83 27.99 -40.23
N TRP A 324 -9.54 28.17 -39.13
CA TRP A 324 -9.09 28.99 -38.00
C TRP A 324 -7.92 28.38 -37.26
N VAL A 325 -7.95 27.07 -37.00
CA VAL A 325 -6.83 26.36 -36.38
C VAL A 325 -5.58 26.47 -37.26
N GLU A 326 -5.69 26.31 -38.58
CA GLU A 326 -4.54 26.48 -39.48
C GLU A 326 -4.01 27.92 -39.47
N ALA A 327 -4.89 28.91 -39.56
CA ALA A 327 -4.50 30.32 -39.51
C ALA A 327 -3.82 30.67 -38.18
N PHE A 328 -4.29 30.10 -37.07
CA PHE A 328 -3.69 30.26 -35.75
C PHE A 328 -2.29 29.66 -35.68
N LEU A 329 -2.13 28.41 -36.13
CA LEU A 329 -0.82 27.75 -36.13
C LEU A 329 0.21 28.53 -36.96
N GLN A 330 -0.21 29.09 -38.11
CA GLN A 330 0.62 29.92 -38.96
C GLN A 330 0.97 31.26 -38.30
N PHE A 331 0.00 31.94 -37.69
CA PHE A 331 0.21 33.20 -36.96
C PHE A 331 1.22 33.02 -35.81
N VAL A 332 1.03 31.98 -35.01
CA VAL A 332 1.93 31.66 -33.91
C VAL A 332 3.31 31.24 -34.42
N ALA A 333 3.39 30.47 -35.51
CA ALA A 333 4.67 30.10 -36.12
C ALA A 333 5.50 31.32 -36.54
N GLN A 334 4.86 32.29 -37.20
CA GLN A 334 5.50 33.56 -37.59
C GLN A 334 5.99 34.34 -36.38
N ARG A 335 5.20 34.39 -35.31
CA ARG A 335 5.59 35.05 -34.06
C ARG A 335 6.75 34.35 -33.35
N THR A 336 6.78 33.02 -33.35
CA THR A 336 7.85 32.21 -32.75
C THR A 336 9.21 32.44 -33.42
N VAL A 337 9.23 32.66 -34.74
CA VAL A 337 10.48 32.81 -35.52
C VAL A 337 10.76 34.25 -35.97
N GLY A 338 9.83 35.18 -35.74
CA GLY A 338 9.95 36.59 -36.08
C GLY A 338 11.06 37.32 -35.33
N GLU A 339 11.47 38.48 -35.84
CA GLU A 339 12.45 39.36 -35.18
C GLU A 339 11.87 39.93 -33.88
N SER A 340 12.54 39.67 -32.77
CA SER A 340 12.21 40.20 -31.45
C SER A 340 13.50 40.39 -30.64
N ASP A 341 13.47 41.28 -29.65
CA ASP A 341 14.60 41.54 -28.75
C ASP A 341 15.01 40.31 -27.90
N ARG A 342 14.15 39.28 -27.86
CA ARG A 342 14.40 38.00 -27.19
C ARG A 342 13.94 36.83 -28.09
N PRO A 343 14.84 36.27 -28.93
CA PRO A 343 14.51 35.14 -29.78
C PRO A 343 13.95 33.95 -28.98
N SER A 344 12.97 33.24 -29.54
CA SER A 344 12.39 32.07 -28.88
C SER A 344 13.36 30.88 -28.83
N PHE A 345 13.14 29.94 -27.89
CA PHE A 345 13.88 28.68 -27.83
C PHE A 345 13.91 27.94 -29.18
N VAL A 346 12.74 27.84 -29.85
CA VAL A 346 12.59 27.19 -31.15
C VAL A 346 13.45 27.87 -32.21
N ARG A 347 13.52 29.20 -32.21
CA ARG A 347 14.37 29.96 -33.12
C ARG A 347 15.86 29.66 -32.87
N PHE A 348 16.31 29.65 -31.63
CA PHE A 348 17.70 29.32 -31.31
C PHE A 348 18.09 27.90 -31.74
N VAL A 349 17.22 26.91 -31.52
CA VAL A 349 17.43 25.52 -31.96
C VAL A 349 17.52 25.42 -33.49
N LEU A 350 16.66 26.14 -34.21
CA LEU A 350 16.68 26.18 -35.67
C LEU A 350 17.96 26.81 -36.21
N GLU A 351 18.40 27.93 -35.63
CA GLU A 351 19.64 28.61 -36.01
C GLU A 351 20.87 27.73 -35.77
N ASP A 352 20.93 27.02 -34.64
CA ASP A 352 22.01 26.07 -34.30
C ASP A 352 22.02 24.83 -35.20
N ALA A 353 20.86 24.39 -35.69
CA ALA A 353 20.76 23.36 -36.72
C ALA A 353 21.09 23.88 -38.15
N GLY A 354 21.52 25.14 -38.29
CA GLY A 354 21.87 25.74 -39.58
C GLY A 354 20.66 26.09 -40.45
N ILE A 355 19.50 26.34 -39.85
CA ILE A 355 18.25 26.71 -40.53
C ILE A 355 18.00 28.21 -40.30
N GLN A 356 18.59 29.03 -41.16
CA GLN A 356 18.46 30.50 -41.12
C GLN A 356 17.39 31.06 -42.06
N ASN A 357 16.83 30.23 -42.95
CA ASN A 357 15.79 30.68 -43.89
C ASN A 357 14.46 30.85 -43.16
N THR A 358 13.93 32.07 -43.11
CA THR A 358 12.70 32.42 -42.38
C THR A 358 11.50 31.56 -42.78
N LYS A 359 11.28 31.31 -44.07
CA LYS A 359 10.17 30.45 -44.53
C LYS A 359 10.31 29.00 -44.07
N LYS A 360 11.55 28.49 -43.95
CA LYS A 360 11.82 27.14 -43.43
C LYS A 360 11.69 27.08 -41.92
N GLN A 361 12.10 28.13 -41.21
CA GLN A 361 11.87 28.28 -39.78
C GLN A 361 10.37 28.31 -39.46
N GLU A 362 9.58 29.09 -40.21
CA GLU A 362 8.12 29.14 -40.08
C GLU A 362 7.48 27.78 -40.33
N LYS A 363 7.91 27.06 -41.39
CA LYS A 363 7.41 25.71 -41.68
C LYS A 363 7.65 24.75 -40.52
N PHE A 364 8.85 24.76 -39.93
CA PHE A 364 9.14 23.95 -38.75
C PHE A 364 8.30 24.39 -37.55
N ALA A 365 8.24 25.70 -37.25
CA ALA A 365 7.48 26.21 -36.11
C ALA A 365 5.98 25.90 -36.21
N ARG A 366 5.39 25.94 -37.42
CA ARG A 366 4.00 25.54 -37.66
C ARG A 366 3.77 24.05 -37.38
N LEU A 367 4.65 23.18 -37.89
CA LEU A 367 4.59 21.75 -37.62
C LEU A 367 4.81 21.45 -36.13
N TYR A 368 5.76 22.11 -35.49
CA TYR A 368 6.01 21.98 -34.06
C TYR A 368 4.83 22.47 -33.22
N ASN A 369 4.15 23.56 -33.60
CA ASN A 369 2.96 24.03 -32.90
C ASN A 369 1.76 23.07 -33.02
N GLN A 370 1.72 22.27 -34.08
CA GLN A 370 0.69 21.23 -34.25
C GLN A 370 0.88 20.08 -33.25
N TYR A 371 2.13 19.62 -33.03
CA TYR A 371 2.41 18.41 -32.25
C TYR A 371 3.04 18.65 -30.86
N LYS A 372 3.61 19.83 -30.61
CA LYS A 372 4.41 20.26 -29.43
C LYS A 372 5.57 19.37 -29.01
N ALA A 373 5.84 18.31 -29.76
CA ALA A 373 6.97 17.42 -29.58
C ALA A 373 7.52 17.01 -30.94
N ILE A 374 8.76 16.50 -30.96
CA ILE A 374 9.36 15.90 -32.15
C ILE A 374 8.80 14.48 -32.33
N THR A 375 7.58 14.38 -32.86
CA THR A 375 6.90 13.10 -33.08
C THR A 375 7.33 12.44 -34.40
N PRO A 376 7.15 11.11 -34.57
CA PRO A 376 7.40 10.45 -35.85
C PRO A 376 6.65 11.09 -37.03
N GLU A 377 5.44 11.60 -36.80
CA GLU A 377 4.64 12.29 -37.82
C GLU A 377 5.25 13.64 -38.23
N LEU A 378 5.75 14.42 -37.26
CA LEU A 378 6.47 15.66 -37.54
C LEU A 378 7.74 15.37 -38.34
N LEU A 379 8.51 14.36 -37.94
CA LEU A 379 9.75 13.96 -38.60
C LEU A 379 9.47 13.52 -40.05
N ALA A 380 8.47 12.67 -40.27
CA ALA A 380 8.06 12.22 -41.60
C ALA A 380 7.62 13.39 -42.51
N GLU A 381 7.02 14.45 -41.96
CA GLU A 381 6.62 15.63 -42.73
C GLU A 381 7.82 16.55 -43.08
N LEU A 382 8.82 16.62 -42.19
CA LEU A 382 10.08 17.33 -42.48
C LEU A 382 10.91 16.60 -43.53
N GLU A 383 10.98 15.26 -43.49
CA GLU A 383 11.71 14.43 -44.45
C GLU A 383 11.22 14.58 -45.91
N LYS A 384 9.94 14.94 -46.10
CA LYS A 384 9.39 15.25 -47.44
C LYS A 384 10.03 16.48 -48.09
N ASP A 385 10.66 17.36 -47.31
CA ASP A 385 11.28 18.60 -47.78
C ASP A 385 12.80 18.46 -47.78
N ARG A 386 13.39 18.36 -48.98
CA ARG A 386 14.84 18.16 -49.21
C ARG A 386 15.76 19.17 -48.50
N PHE A 387 15.25 20.30 -48.02
CA PHE A 387 16.01 21.25 -47.21
C PHE A 387 16.37 20.71 -45.82
N PHE A 388 15.49 19.91 -45.21
CA PHE A 388 15.70 19.27 -43.92
C PHE A 388 16.44 17.95 -44.15
N THR A 389 17.76 18.01 -44.29
CA THR A 389 18.60 16.81 -44.40
C THR A 389 18.57 16.00 -43.10
N GLN A 390 18.86 14.70 -43.17
CA GLN A 390 18.91 13.84 -41.98
C GLN A 390 19.78 14.44 -40.86
N THR A 391 20.95 15.00 -41.20
CA THR A 391 21.84 15.66 -40.23
C THR A 391 21.18 16.83 -39.52
N LYS A 392 20.37 17.65 -40.22
CA LYS A 392 19.63 18.76 -39.60
C LYS A 392 18.51 18.24 -38.72
N ILE A 393 17.79 17.20 -39.18
CA ILE A 393 16.71 16.56 -38.43
C ILE A 393 17.25 15.93 -37.14
N ASP A 394 18.36 15.20 -37.21
CA ASP A 394 19.03 14.59 -36.06
C ASP A 394 19.49 15.64 -35.05
N ASN A 395 20.06 16.75 -35.53
CA ASN A 395 20.50 17.86 -34.68
C ASN A 395 19.31 18.56 -33.98
N LEU A 396 18.22 18.81 -34.71
CA LEU A 396 16.97 19.32 -34.13
C LEU A 396 16.44 18.38 -33.05
N HIS A 397 16.26 17.09 -33.38
CA HIS A 397 15.75 16.08 -32.45
C HIS A 397 16.65 15.96 -31.21
N THR A 398 17.97 16.03 -31.38
CA THR A 398 18.94 16.04 -30.28
C THR A 398 18.74 17.24 -29.37
N SER A 399 18.57 18.44 -29.94
CA SER A 399 18.43 19.67 -29.17
C SER A 399 17.15 19.72 -28.35
N PHE A 400 16.03 19.24 -28.92
CA PHE A 400 14.76 19.13 -28.19
C PHE A 400 14.81 18.05 -27.10
N ARG A 401 15.37 16.86 -27.40
CA ARG A 401 15.57 15.80 -26.39
C ARG A 401 16.44 16.25 -25.22
N LEU A 402 17.51 17.00 -25.50
CA LEU A 402 18.34 17.58 -24.45
C LEU A 402 17.59 18.67 -23.67
N ALA A 403 16.76 19.46 -24.32
CA ALA A 403 15.95 20.47 -23.65
C ALA A 403 14.98 19.87 -22.63
N ASP A 404 14.42 18.69 -22.91
CA ASP A 404 13.60 17.96 -21.94
C ASP A 404 14.40 17.61 -20.66
N LEU A 405 15.69 17.28 -20.80
CA LEU A 405 16.58 16.92 -19.69
C LEU A 405 17.23 18.14 -19.01
N THR A 406 17.28 19.29 -19.67
CA THR A 406 17.88 20.55 -19.18
C THR A 406 16.83 21.64 -18.92
N GLN A 407 15.57 21.26 -18.72
CA GLN A 407 14.46 22.16 -18.40
C GLN A 407 14.27 23.34 -19.38
N GLY A 408 14.37 23.07 -20.68
CA GLY A 408 14.07 24.03 -21.74
C GLY A 408 15.15 25.10 -21.97
N ASN A 409 16.29 25.03 -21.28
CA ASN A 409 17.33 26.05 -21.41
C ASN A 409 18.27 25.81 -22.59
N PHE A 410 18.10 26.57 -23.66
CA PHE A 410 18.92 26.41 -24.86
C PHE A 410 20.43 26.65 -24.62
N SER A 411 20.80 27.58 -23.74
CA SER A 411 22.22 27.85 -23.48
C SER A 411 22.92 26.62 -22.89
N VAL A 412 22.23 25.88 -22.02
CA VAL A 412 22.71 24.62 -21.45
C VAL A 412 22.74 23.52 -22.51
N VAL A 413 21.68 23.39 -23.33
CA VAL A 413 21.66 22.44 -24.47
C VAL A 413 22.88 22.65 -25.38
N LYS A 414 23.13 23.90 -25.77
CA LYS A 414 24.26 24.26 -26.62
C LYS A 414 25.61 23.92 -25.96
N ALA A 415 25.77 24.25 -24.68
CA ALA A 415 26.98 23.94 -23.94
C ALA A 415 27.25 22.42 -23.86
N ILE A 416 26.22 21.61 -23.61
CA ILE A 416 26.32 20.14 -23.58
C ILE A 416 26.71 19.59 -24.94
N LYS A 417 26.05 20.03 -26.01
CA LYS A 417 26.35 19.58 -27.38
C LYS A 417 27.80 19.90 -27.77
N GLN A 418 28.29 21.08 -27.41
CA GLN A 418 29.66 21.52 -27.72
C GLN A 418 30.71 20.81 -26.89
N GLU A 419 30.47 20.60 -25.59
CA GLU A 419 31.44 19.94 -24.71
C GLU A 419 31.59 18.45 -25.01
N PHE A 420 30.48 17.77 -25.30
CA PHE A 420 30.44 16.31 -25.43
C PHE A 420 30.26 15.82 -26.87
N ASP A 421 30.31 16.70 -27.86
CA ASP A 421 30.14 16.41 -29.29
C ASP A 421 28.86 15.59 -29.60
N VAL A 422 27.75 16.00 -28.98
CA VAL A 422 26.44 15.33 -29.12
C VAL A 422 25.66 15.97 -30.26
N SER A 423 25.60 15.28 -31.40
CA SER A 423 24.91 15.73 -32.60
C SER A 423 23.76 14.82 -33.03
N GLN A 424 23.69 13.60 -32.47
CA GLN A 424 22.65 12.62 -32.75
C GLN A 424 21.87 12.20 -31.48
N PRO A 425 20.57 11.87 -31.60
CA PRO A 425 19.75 11.50 -30.46
C PRO A 425 20.27 10.27 -29.71
N ALA A 426 20.84 9.30 -30.42
CA ALA A 426 21.40 8.07 -29.83
C ALA A 426 22.61 8.33 -28.91
N GLN A 427 23.32 9.45 -29.10
CA GLN A 427 24.49 9.80 -28.29
C GLN A 427 24.10 10.39 -26.93
N ILE A 428 22.87 10.88 -26.75
CA ILE A 428 22.41 11.53 -25.52
C ILE A 428 22.56 10.60 -24.31
N ARG A 429 22.27 9.30 -24.47
CA ARG A 429 22.38 8.34 -23.36
C ARG A 429 23.80 8.25 -22.80
N ILE A 430 24.84 8.49 -23.62
CA ILE A 430 26.24 8.42 -23.19
C ILE A 430 26.52 9.49 -22.13
N LEU A 431 25.77 10.58 -22.13
CA LEU A 431 25.84 11.63 -21.11
C LEU A 431 25.45 11.11 -19.72
N ALA A 432 24.60 10.08 -19.63
CA ALA A 432 24.27 9.44 -18.35
C ALA A 432 25.45 8.67 -17.76
N LYS A 433 26.49 8.36 -18.55
CA LYS A 433 27.74 7.81 -18.02
C LYS A 433 28.57 8.83 -17.26
N ARG A 434 28.26 10.13 -17.30
CA ARG A 434 29.06 11.15 -16.59
C ARG A 434 28.81 11.07 -15.09
N SER A 435 29.83 11.42 -14.31
CA SER A 435 29.75 11.53 -12.86
C SER A 435 29.10 12.86 -12.44
N GLU A 436 28.61 12.91 -11.19
CA GLU A 436 28.04 14.12 -10.62
C GLU A 436 29.05 15.28 -10.64
N SER A 437 30.32 15.01 -10.33
CA SER A 437 31.37 16.02 -10.35
C SER A 437 31.66 16.55 -11.76
N GLU A 438 31.59 15.72 -12.80
CA GLU A 438 31.70 16.18 -14.19
C GLU A 438 30.56 17.15 -14.55
N TRP A 439 29.32 16.87 -14.13
CA TRP A 439 28.18 17.77 -14.34
C TRP A 439 28.31 19.09 -13.57
N VAL A 440 28.70 19.02 -12.30
CA VAL A 440 28.93 20.23 -11.47
C VAL A 440 30.04 21.09 -12.06
N ASN A 441 31.14 20.49 -12.50
CA ASN A 441 32.25 21.21 -13.12
C ASN A 441 31.84 21.86 -14.44
N LEU A 442 31.05 21.17 -15.27
CA LEU A 442 30.52 21.72 -16.52
C LEU A 442 29.70 23.00 -16.24
N VAL A 443 28.73 22.92 -15.33
CA VAL A 443 27.87 24.05 -15.00
C VAL A 443 28.68 25.19 -14.41
N THR A 444 29.56 24.90 -13.45
CA THR A 444 30.41 25.91 -12.79
C THR A 444 31.26 26.67 -13.79
N ASN A 445 31.96 25.95 -14.69
CA ASN A 445 32.85 26.57 -15.67
C ASN A 445 32.07 27.40 -16.70
N LYS A 446 30.97 26.86 -17.24
CA LYS A 446 30.21 27.56 -18.30
C LYS A 446 29.40 28.75 -17.75
N LEU A 447 28.97 28.69 -16.49
CA LEU A 447 28.30 29.81 -15.82
C LEU A 447 29.29 30.95 -15.56
N ALA A 448 30.50 30.63 -15.10
CA ALA A 448 31.56 31.63 -14.87
C ALA A 448 31.97 32.37 -16.16
N THR A 449 31.94 31.69 -17.32
CA THR A 449 32.22 32.31 -18.62
C THR A 449 31.01 33.01 -19.26
N GLY A 450 29.84 33.01 -18.62
CA GLY A 450 28.60 33.58 -19.17
C GLY A 450 28.04 32.82 -20.38
N ASN A 451 28.45 31.56 -20.59
CA ASN A 451 28.02 30.73 -21.72
C ASN A 451 26.67 30.02 -21.45
N ILE A 452 26.31 29.85 -20.18
CA ILE A 452 25.00 29.32 -19.77
C ILE A 452 24.30 30.30 -18.83
N ASN A 453 22.97 30.33 -18.93
CA ASN A 453 22.08 30.97 -17.98
C ASN A 453 21.33 29.87 -17.22
N LEU A 454 21.05 30.06 -15.93
CA LEU A 454 20.28 29.08 -15.17
C LEU A 454 18.78 29.17 -15.54
N PRO A 455 18.07 28.03 -15.71
CA PRO A 455 16.67 28.01 -16.16
C PRO A 455 15.66 28.60 -15.17
N PHE A 456 16.01 28.66 -13.88
CA PHE A 456 15.13 29.13 -12.80
C PHE A 456 15.97 29.70 -11.65
N GLU A 457 15.33 30.44 -10.75
CA GLU A 457 15.98 30.96 -9.55
C GLU A 457 16.35 29.81 -8.60
N THR A 458 17.58 29.32 -8.70
CA THR A 458 18.15 28.28 -7.82
C THR A 458 18.59 28.83 -6.47
N ARG A 459 18.65 30.16 -6.32
CA ARG A 459 19.17 30.86 -5.14
C ARG A 459 18.51 30.43 -3.82
N ALA A 460 17.18 30.37 -3.78
CA ALA A 460 16.47 29.97 -2.56
C ALA A 460 16.77 28.52 -2.14
N ILE A 461 16.97 27.62 -3.12
CA ILE A 461 17.32 26.22 -2.87
C ILE A 461 18.78 26.12 -2.43
N ALA A 462 19.68 26.82 -3.11
CA ALA A 462 21.11 26.90 -2.82
C ALA A 462 21.38 27.39 -1.39
N GLU A 463 20.66 28.43 -0.95
CA GLU A 463 20.74 28.96 0.42
C GLU A 463 20.25 27.95 1.48
N GLN A 464 19.21 27.17 1.19
CA GLN A 464 18.69 26.13 2.12
C GLN A 464 19.64 24.96 2.30
N VAL A 465 20.34 24.53 1.23
CA VAL A 465 21.22 23.35 1.25
C VAL A 465 22.70 23.71 1.39
N ASN A 466 23.03 25.00 1.51
CA ASN A 466 24.38 25.54 1.65
C ASN A 466 25.34 25.07 0.53
N LEU A 467 24.87 25.13 -0.73
CA LEU A 467 25.64 24.85 -1.94
C LEU A 467 25.60 26.06 -2.89
N SER A 468 26.52 26.15 -3.84
CA SER A 468 26.43 27.14 -4.91
C SER A 468 25.29 26.82 -5.89
N GLU A 469 24.76 27.85 -6.56
CA GLU A 469 23.72 27.68 -7.59
C GLU A 469 24.16 26.72 -8.73
N ALA A 470 25.45 26.74 -9.08
CA ALA A 470 26.04 25.85 -10.07
C ALA A 470 26.08 24.39 -9.61
N GLU A 471 26.40 24.14 -8.33
CA GLU A 471 26.39 22.80 -7.74
C GLU A 471 24.99 22.22 -7.68
N VAL A 472 24.00 23.02 -7.26
CA VAL A 472 22.59 22.59 -7.23
C VAL A 472 22.13 22.17 -8.62
N TYR A 473 22.37 23.01 -9.64
CA TYR A 473 21.94 22.70 -10.99
C TYR A 473 22.72 21.53 -11.61
N GLY A 474 24.03 21.41 -11.35
CA GLY A 474 24.84 20.25 -11.77
C GLY A 474 24.32 18.93 -11.21
N LYS A 475 23.95 18.89 -9.93
CA LYS A 475 23.32 17.72 -9.29
C LYS A 475 21.95 17.39 -9.90
N ILE A 476 21.16 18.41 -10.30
CA ILE A 476 19.89 18.21 -10.99
C ILE A 476 20.09 17.56 -12.36
N LEU A 477 21.09 18.02 -13.13
CA LEU A 477 21.42 17.42 -14.42
C LEU A 477 21.85 15.96 -14.27
N ASP A 478 22.77 15.66 -13.36
CA ASP A 478 23.18 14.27 -13.07
C ASP A 478 21.95 13.39 -12.78
N ARG A 479 21.05 13.84 -11.89
CA ARG A 479 19.82 13.11 -11.57
C ARG A 479 18.91 12.90 -12.79
N GLN A 480 18.67 13.94 -13.61
CA GLN A 480 17.82 13.85 -14.80
C GLN A 480 18.35 12.82 -15.81
N PHE A 481 19.65 12.90 -16.13
CA PHE A 481 20.28 11.97 -17.06
C PHE A 481 20.31 10.53 -16.53
N ARG A 482 20.58 10.33 -15.22
CA ARG A 482 20.53 9.00 -14.58
C ARG A 482 19.12 8.41 -14.59
N GLN A 483 18.09 9.22 -14.36
CA GLN A 483 16.71 8.74 -14.39
C GLN A 483 16.23 8.41 -15.82
N ALA A 484 16.67 9.17 -16.82
CA ALA A 484 16.33 8.92 -18.22
C ALA A 484 17.02 7.67 -18.80
N PHE A 485 18.26 7.39 -18.39
CA PHE A 485 19.06 6.26 -18.90
C PHE A 485 19.74 5.47 -17.76
N PRO A 486 18.96 4.79 -16.89
CA PRO A 486 19.46 4.20 -15.66
C PRO A 486 20.48 3.07 -15.90
N THR A 487 20.27 2.23 -16.91
CA THR A 487 21.22 1.17 -17.26
C THR A 487 22.53 1.75 -17.79
N THR A 488 22.47 2.81 -18.61
CA THR A 488 23.68 3.47 -19.11
C THR A 488 24.44 4.16 -17.99
N ALA A 489 23.73 4.80 -17.04
CA ALA A 489 24.33 5.37 -15.85
C ALA A 489 25.00 4.30 -14.96
N PHE A 490 24.36 3.14 -14.79
CA PHE A 490 24.96 2.00 -14.10
C PHE A 490 26.28 1.57 -14.75
N THR A 491 26.28 1.42 -16.08
CA THR A 491 27.48 1.07 -16.85
C THR A 491 28.59 2.11 -16.69
N GLY A 492 28.26 3.41 -16.69
CA GLY A 492 29.25 4.47 -16.44
C GLY A 492 29.83 4.44 -15.03
N GLY A 493 29.01 4.13 -14.02
CA GLY A 493 29.48 3.91 -12.64
C GLY A 493 30.43 2.72 -12.54
N LEU A 494 30.07 1.61 -13.17
CA LEU A 494 30.90 0.40 -13.26
C LEU A 494 32.25 0.66 -13.96
N GLU A 495 32.25 1.38 -15.08
CA GLU A 495 33.47 1.76 -15.80
C GLU A 495 34.41 2.59 -14.92
N ARG A 496 33.88 3.57 -14.18
CA ARG A 496 34.68 4.37 -13.24
C ARG A 496 35.21 3.53 -12.08
N ALA A 497 34.43 2.59 -11.55
CA ALA A 497 34.89 1.72 -10.47
C ALA A 497 36.01 0.79 -10.93
N LEU A 498 35.90 0.24 -12.15
CA LEU A 498 36.97 -0.57 -12.76
C LEU A 498 38.27 0.24 -12.93
N GLN A 499 38.18 1.54 -13.18
CA GLN A 499 39.35 2.44 -13.23
C GLN A 499 39.91 2.78 -11.84
N ASN A 500 39.10 2.71 -10.78
CA ASN A 500 39.42 3.19 -9.43
C ASN A 500 39.42 2.07 -8.37
N GLY A 501 40.04 0.93 -8.66
CA GLY A 501 40.25 -0.16 -7.68
C GLY A 501 39.31 -1.37 -7.81
N GLY A 502 38.45 -1.41 -8.83
CA GLY A 502 37.58 -2.54 -9.15
C GLY A 502 36.20 -2.47 -8.46
N ALA A 503 35.23 -3.20 -9.00
CA ALA A 503 33.93 -3.39 -8.35
C ALA A 503 34.05 -4.37 -7.17
N HIS A 504 33.33 -4.14 -6.08
CA HIS A 504 33.45 -4.97 -4.88
C HIS A 504 32.42 -6.09 -4.82
N GLY A 505 31.20 -5.86 -5.31
CA GLY A 505 30.09 -6.80 -5.26
C GLY A 505 29.88 -7.64 -6.52
N LEU A 506 30.62 -7.35 -7.59
CA LEU A 506 30.46 -7.98 -8.90
C LEU A 506 31.62 -8.94 -9.17
N GLN A 507 31.32 -10.22 -9.42
CA GLN A 507 32.35 -11.24 -9.63
C GLN A 507 33.01 -11.10 -11.01
N ARG A 508 32.24 -10.74 -12.04
CA ARG A 508 32.71 -10.54 -13.42
C ARG A 508 32.33 -9.17 -13.95
N ALA A 509 32.75 -8.16 -13.21
CA ALA A 509 32.53 -6.74 -13.48
C ALA A 509 32.90 -6.32 -14.92
N GLU A 510 34.06 -6.76 -15.43
CA GLU A 510 34.52 -6.43 -16.79
C GLU A 510 33.63 -7.03 -17.89
N VAL A 511 33.21 -8.29 -17.72
CA VAL A 511 32.32 -8.99 -18.66
C VAL A 511 30.95 -8.35 -18.66
N LEU A 512 30.42 -8.01 -17.48
CA LEU A 512 29.14 -7.32 -17.34
C LEU A 512 29.16 -5.94 -18.00
N GLY A 513 30.21 -5.14 -17.78
CA GLY A 513 30.35 -3.83 -18.41
C GLY A 513 30.41 -3.94 -19.94
N SER A 514 31.17 -4.91 -20.46
CA SER A 514 31.24 -5.19 -21.90
C SER A 514 29.89 -5.62 -22.47
N PHE A 515 29.15 -6.47 -21.74
CA PHE A 515 27.80 -6.90 -22.10
C PHE A 515 26.84 -5.72 -22.20
N LEU A 516 26.76 -4.86 -21.16
CA LEU A 516 25.83 -3.72 -21.13
C LEU A 516 26.17 -2.69 -22.21
N ASN A 517 27.46 -2.47 -22.51
CA ASN A 517 27.88 -1.57 -23.57
C ASN A 517 27.52 -2.07 -24.97
N ARG A 518 27.54 -3.39 -25.20
CA ARG A 518 27.22 -3.97 -26.51
C ARG A 518 25.72 -4.10 -26.76
N HIS A 519 24.91 -4.16 -25.71
CA HIS A 519 23.47 -4.43 -25.77
C HIS A 519 22.66 -3.21 -25.33
N GLU A 520 22.62 -2.20 -26.20
CA GLU A 520 21.98 -0.92 -25.94
C GLU A 520 20.46 -0.99 -25.68
N THR A 521 19.82 -2.08 -26.11
CA THR A 521 18.39 -2.33 -25.91
C THR A 521 18.10 -3.10 -24.62
N PHE A 522 19.13 -3.56 -23.90
CA PHE A 522 18.98 -4.24 -22.62
C PHE A 522 18.87 -3.22 -21.49
N GLU A 523 17.74 -3.20 -20.82
CA GLU A 523 17.45 -2.28 -19.72
C GLU A 523 17.24 -3.04 -18.41
N LEU A 524 18.06 -2.76 -17.39
CA LEU A 524 18.01 -3.44 -16.09
C LEU A 524 16.65 -3.33 -15.40
N LEU A 525 15.90 -2.25 -15.62
CA LEU A 525 14.63 -2.06 -14.92
C LEU A 525 13.46 -2.86 -15.52
N ASN A 526 13.49 -3.20 -16.81
CA ASN A 526 12.31 -3.73 -17.50
C ASN A 526 12.56 -4.92 -18.45
N THR A 527 13.82 -5.24 -18.77
CA THR A 527 14.13 -6.33 -19.70
C THR A 527 14.22 -7.67 -18.97
N SER A 528 13.55 -8.70 -19.46
CA SER A 528 13.70 -10.08 -18.94
C SER A 528 15.07 -10.63 -19.33
N VAL A 529 15.88 -11.02 -18.33
CA VAL A 529 17.24 -11.56 -18.58
C VAL A 529 17.18 -12.84 -19.42
N ASP A 530 16.25 -13.75 -19.09
CA ASP A 530 16.16 -15.04 -19.76
C ASP A 530 15.68 -14.90 -21.21
N ASP A 531 14.66 -14.06 -21.45
CA ASP A 531 14.15 -13.83 -22.81
C ASP A 531 15.16 -13.09 -23.67
N PHE A 532 15.91 -12.15 -23.10
CA PHE A 532 16.95 -11.42 -23.81
C PHE A 532 18.10 -12.35 -24.21
N PHE A 533 18.57 -13.18 -23.28
CA PHE A 533 19.64 -14.15 -23.54
C PHE A 533 19.24 -15.17 -24.61
N LYS A 534 17.95 -15.48 -24.72
CA LYS A 534 17.43 -16.42 -25.72
C LYS A 534 17.28 -15.79 -27.12
N ASN A 535 16.79 -14.56 -27.21
CA ASN A 535 16.30 -14.01 -28.48
C ASN A 535 17.11 -12.82 -29.03
N ASN A 536 17.79 -12.05 -28.17
CA ASN A 536 18.33 -10.73 -28.52
C ASN A 536 19.84 -10.58 -28.21
N ILE A 537 20.51 -11.68 -27.85
CA ILE A 537 21.94 -11.65 -27.54
C ILE A 537 22.79 -11.53 -28.80
N HIS A 538 23.82 -10.68 -28.73
CA HIS A 538 24.81 -10.52 -29.79
C HIS A 538 25.65 -11.81 -29.94
N PRO A 539 26.01 -12.24 -31.17
CA PRO A 539 26.77 -13.47 -31.41
C PRO A 539 28.02 -13.65 -30.53
N ASP A 540 28.80 -12.58 -30.35
CA ASP A 540 30.03 -12.58 -29.53
C ASP A 540 29.80 -12.97 -28.05
N PHE A 541 28.55 -12.93 -27.55
CA PHE A 541 28.19 -13.23 -26.17
C PHE A 541 27.37 -14.53 -26.03
N GLN A 542 27.15 -15.30 -27.10
CA GLN A 542 26.35 -16.54 -27.04
C GLN A 542 26.88 -17.54 -26.00
N GLY A 543 28.20 -17.74 -25.93
CA GLY A 543 28.79 -18.63 -24.92
C GLY A 543 28.59 -18.18 -23.47
N LEU A 544 28.30 -16.90 -23.23
CA LEU A 544 27.96 -16.36 -21.90
C LEU A 544 26.48 -16.53 -21.56
N ALA A 545 25.60 -16.67 -22.54
CA ALA A 545 24.19 -16.99 -22.28
C ALA A 545 24.04 -18.38 -21.65
N ASP A 546 24.90 -19.33 -22.04
CA ASP A 546 24.88 -20.71 -21.53
C ASP A 546 25.60 -20.86 -20.18
N ASP A 547 26.34 -19.82 -19.73
CA ASP A 547 26.97 -19.79 -18.41
C ASP A 547 25.94 -19.46 -17.33
N GLU A 548 25.54 -20.49 -16.56
CA GLU A 548 24.57 -20.36 -15.47
C GLU A 548 25.00 -19.36 -14.39
N ASN A 549 26.28 -19.31 -14.05
CA ASN A 549 26.77 -18.36 -13.05
C ASN A 549 26.60 -16.93 -13.56
N PHE A 550 26.84 -16.66 -14.85
CA PHE A 550 26.74 -15.31 -15.40
C PHE A 550 25.30 -14.85 -15.47
N ARG A 551 24.41 -15.77 -15.89
CA ARG A 551 22.98 -15.55 -15.86
C ARG A 551 22.49 -15.22 -14.44
N LEU A 552 22.94 -15.95 -13.42
CA LEU A 552 22.57 -15.69 -12.02
C LEU A 552 23.13 -14.36 -11.50
N GLU A 553 24.34 -13.99 -11.91
CA GLU A 553 24.97 -12.69 -11.60
C GLU A 553 24.18 -11.53 -12.21
N VAL A 554 23.86 -11.58 -13.50
CA VAL A 554 23.04 -10.54 -14.17
C VAL A 554 21.66 -10.42 -13.52
N LYS A 555 21.03 -11.55 -13.15
CA LYS A 555 19.77 -11.54 -12.41
C LYS A 555 19.91 -10.93 -11.01
N ALA A 556 21.01 -11.18 -10.31
CA ALA A 556 21.29 -10.59 -9.00
C ALA A 556 21.42 -9.06 -9.10
N VAL A 557 22.25 -8.59 -10.05
CA VAL A 557 22.41 -7.16 -10.34
C VAL A 557 21.06 -6.54 -10.68
N GLN A 558 20.28 -7.16 -11.56
CA GLN A 558 18.97 -6.66 -11.95
C GLN A 558 18.02 -6.52 -10.75
N ARG A 559 17.92 -7.55 -9.90
CA ARG A 559 17.05 -7.54 -8.72
C ARG A 559 17.42 -6.42 -7.77
N VAL A 560 18.71 -6.25 -7.48
CA VAL A 560 19.19 -5.22 -6.55
C VAL A 560 19.03 -3.82 -7.16
N PHE A 561 19.38 -3.64 -8.43
CA PHE A 561 19.24 -2.36 -9.13
C PHE A 561 17.79 -1.88 -9.22
N LYS A 562 16.82 -2.79 -9.35
CA LYS A 562 15.38 -2.46 -9.27
C LYS A 562 14.97 -1.89 -7.90
N LEU A 563 15.66 -2.26 -6.83
CA LEU A 563 15.42 -1.71 -5.49
C LEU A 563 16.15 -0.38 -5.31
N VAL A 564 17.41 -0.32 -5.76
CA VAL A 564 18.31 0.84 -5.65
C VAL A 564 18.93 1.17 -7.03
N PRO A 565 18.33 2.09 -7.81
CA PRO A 565 18.73 2.33 -9.21
C PRO A 565 19.98 3.22 -9.31
N THR A 566 21.03 2.89 -8.57
CA THR A 566 22.37 3.49 -8.65
C THR A 566 23.42 2.38 -8.63
N TYR A 567 24.54 2.62 -9.30
CA TYR A 567 25.64 1.66 -9.33
C TYR A 567 26.23 1.46 -7.93
N GLU A 568 26.50 2.55 -7.23
CA GLU A 568 27.20 2.56 -5.95
C GLU A 568 26.42 1.77 -4.88
N ALA A 569 25.11 1.96 -4.81
CA ALA A 569 24.25 1.24 -3.87
C ALA A 569 24.12 -0.24 -4.25
N THR A 570 24.04 -0.55 -5.55
CA THR A 570 23.95 -1.93 -6.03
C THR A 570 25.22 -2.72 -5.73
N ASP A 571 26.39 -2.14 -6.01
CA ASP A 571 27.69 -2.75 -5.71
C ASP A 571 27.88 -2.95 -4.21
N ALA A 572 27.52 -1.94 -3.40
CA ALA A 572 27.60 -2.02 -1.93
C ALA A 572 26.73 -3.14 -1.33
N LEU A 573 25.50 -3.32 -1.84
CA LEU A 573 24.62 -4.40 -1.37
C LEU A 573 25.10 -5.78 -1.83
N LEU A 574 25.55 -5.91 -3.08
CA LEU A 574 26.06 -7.18 -3.59
C LEU A 574 27.37 -7.61 -2.90
N ALA A 575 28.22 -6.66 -2.51
CA ALA A 575 29.44 -6.93 -1.73
C ALA A 575 29.15 -7.58 -0.37
N ASP A 576 28.00 -7.28 0.23
CA ASP A 576 27.53 -7.89 1.48
C ASP A 576 26.59 -9.11 1.24
N ASP A 577 26.61 -9.70 0.04
CA ASP A 577 25.78 -10.86 -0.38
C ASP A 577 24.25 -10.58 -0.36
N LEU A 578 23.84 -9.31 -0.44
CA LEU A 578 22.43 -8.91 -0.48
C LEU A 578 21.89 -8.84 -1.92
N HIS A 579 21.67 -10.00 -2.52
CA HIS A 579 21.23 -10.14 -3.92
C HIS A 579 19.70 -10.28 -4.13
N SER A 580 18.87 -9.98 -3.13
CA SER A 580 17.40 -10.08 -3.22
C SER A 580 16.67 -9.19 -2.22
N ALA A 581 15.43 -8.82 -2.55
CA ALA A 581 14.53 -8.08 -1.67
C ALA A 581 14.30 -8.80 -0.33
N GLN A 582 14.18 -10.13 -0.33
CA GLN A 582 14.01 -10.92 0.88
C GLN A 582 15.20 -10.80 1.83
N LYS A 583 16.44 -10.89 1.33
CA LYS A 583 17.65 -10.77 2.17
C LYS A 583 17.71 -9.39 2.84
N ILE A 584 17.42 -8.32 2.10
CA ILE A 584 17.38 -6.94 2.61
C ILE A 584 16.26 -6.78 3.66
N TYR A 585 15.05 -7.24 3.34
CA TYR A 585 13.91 -7.19 4.27
C TYR A 585 14.21 -7.91 5.59
N ARG A 586 14.81 -9.10 5.52
CA ARG A 586 15.08 -9.94 6.69
C ARG A 586 16.10 -9.36 7.68
N MET A 587 16.99 -8.46 7.24
CA MET A 587 17.88 -7.72 8.15
C MET A 587 17.10 -6.84 9.13
N GLY A 588 15.93 -6.34 8.72
CA GLY A 588 15.11 -5.39 9.45
C GLY A 588 15.51 -3.93 9.21
N GLU A 589 14.51 -3.04 9.20
CA GLU A 589 14.65 -1.62 8.81
C GLU A 589 15.76 -0.91 9.58
N SER A 590 15.71 -0.96 10.92
CA SER A 590 16.66 -0.22 11.76
C SER A 590 18.11 -0.66 11.55
N GLU A 591 18.35 -1.95 11.35
CA GLU A 591 19.70 -2.47 11.13
C GLU A 591 20.20 -2.15 9.72
N PHE A 592 19.32 -2.28 8.72
CA PHE A 592 19.63 -1.91 7.34
C PHE A 592 19.98 -0.41 7.23
N VAL A 593 19.12 0.47 7.76
CA VAL A 593 19.38 1.92 7.76
C VAL A 593 20.68 2.21 8.51
N ARG A 594 20.89 1.64 9.70
CA ARG A 594 22.13 1.85 10.47
C ARG A 594 23.38 1.39 9.72
N GLN A 595 23.33 0.28 8.98
CA GLN A 595 24.47 -0.27 8.27
C GLN A 595 24.78 0.48 6.96
N TYR A 596 23.74 0.97 6.26
CA TYR A 596 23.88 1.53 4.92
C TYR A 596 23.76 3.04 4.83
N SER A 597 23.29 3.77 5.86
CA SER A 597 23.11 5.23 5.79
C SER A 597 24.33 6.01 5.31
N ASP A 598 25.54 5.54 5.63
CA ASP A 598 26.81 6.19 5.29
C ASP A 598 27.63 5.40 4.24
N ARG A 599 27.03 4.39 3.59
CA ARG A 599 27.69 3.58 2.55
C ARG A 599 27.59 4.28 1.18
N PRO A 600 28.52 4.01 0.25
CA PRO A 600 28.45 4.55 -1.11
C PRO A 600 27.07 4.30 -1.76
N GLY A 601 26.48 5.35 -2.33
CA GLY A 601 25.16 5.29 -2.96
C GLY A 601 23.96 5.44 -2.01
N PHE A 602 24.20 5.59 -0.71
CA PHE A 602 23.16 5.73 0.31
C PHE A 602 23.27 7.03 1.13
N THR A 603 22.12 7.48 1.59
CA THR A 603 21.88 8.45 2.67
C THR A 603 20.91 7.80 3.65
N PRO A 604 20.67 8.35 4.85
CA PRO A 604 19.63 7.83 5.75
C PRO A 604 18.27 7.68 5.07
N GLU A 605 17.88 8.65 4.24
CA GLU A 605 16.61 8.65 3.53
C GLU A 605 16.58 7.61 2.41
N THR A 606 17.65 7.50 1.59
CA THR A 606 17.66 6.53 0.49
C THR A 606 17.81 5.10 0.99
N ALA A 607 18.50 4.88 2.12
CA ALA A 607 18.55 3.58 2.78
C ALA A 607 17.16 3.16 3.30
N LEU A 608 16.40 4.09 3.89
CA LEU A 608 15.02 3.83 4.31
C LEU A 608 14.13 3.50 3.10
N ILE A 609 14.21 4.29 2.03
CA ILE A 609 13.45 4.03 0.79
C ILE A 609 13.83 2.67 0.19
N ALA A 610 15.11 2.32 0.17
CA ALA A 610 15.58 1.04 -0.34
C ALA A 610 15.02 -0.14 0.47
N TRP A 611 14.99 -0.03 1.80
CA TRP A 611 14.38 -1.05 2.65
C TRP A 611 12.87 -1.16 2.42
N ASN A 612 12.14 -0.04 2.34
CA ASN A 612 10.71 -0.05 2.03
C ASN A 612 10.42 -0.73 0.69
N ARG A 613 11.18 -0.40 -0.35
CA ARG A 613 11.06 -1.08 -1.66
C ARG A 613 11.33 -2.57 -1.57
N ALA A 614 12.31 -2.99 -0.77
CA ALA A 614 12.59 -4.40 -0.54
C ALA A 614 11.46 -5.10 0.21
N ALA A 615 10.86 -4.45 1.21
CA ALA A 615 9.69 -4.95 1.93
C ALA A 615 8.49 -5.12 0.98
N ASP A 616 8.17 -4.10 0.20
CA ASP A 616 7.07 -4.12 -0.79
C ASP A 616 7.30 -5.20 -1.85
N THR A 617 8.51 -5.30 -2.38
CA THR A 617 8.86 -6.32 -3.40
C THR A 617 8.80 -7.73 -2.83
N HIS A 618 9.26 -7.92 -1.59
CA HIS A 618 9.17 -9.22 -0.92
C HIS A 618 7.72 -9.62 -0.67
N ALA A 619 6.89 -8.69 -0.19
CA ALA A 619 5.47 -8.91 0.03
C ALA A 619 4.75 -9.23 -1.30
N ALA A 620 4.99 -8.45 -2.34
CA ALA A 620 4.42 -8.69 -3.67
C ALA A 620 4.81 -10.07 -4.22
N ALA A 621 6.09 -10.45 -4.09
CA ALA A 621 6.55 -11.78 -4.51
C ALA A 621 5.86 -12.91 -3.72
N LEU A 622 5.69 -12.74 -2.41
CA LEU A 622 4.98 -13.72 -1.57
C LEU A 622 3.51 -13.83 -1.93
N THR A 623 2.83 -12.70 -2.17
CA THR A 623 1.43 -12.66 -2.61
C THR A 623 1.26 -13.36 -3.95
N ILE A 624 2.11 -13.07 -4.94
CA ILE A 624 2.05 -13.74 -6.25
C ILE A 624 2.23 -15.26 -6.09
N VAL A 625 3.20 -15.71 -5.28
CA VAL A 625 3.40 -17.14 -5.03
C VAL A 625 2.20 -17.77 -4.32
N ALA A 626 1.60 -17.07 -3.36
CA ALA A 626 0.40 -17.53 -2.66
C ALA A 626 -0.82 -17.61 -3.58
N ASP A 627 -1.03 -16.61 -4.44
CA ASP A 627 -2.12 -16.57 -5.42
C ASP A 627 -1.96 -17.68 -6.47
N LEU A 628 -0.74 -17.87 -6.99
CA LEU A 628 -0.44 -18.97 -7.92
C LEU A 628 -0.73 -20.34 -7.28
N LYS A 629 -0.42 -20.51 -5.99
CA LYS A 629 -0.74 -21.72 -5.24
C LYS A 629 -2.25 -21.90 -5.02
N ALA A 630 -2.96 -20.82 -4.70
CA ALA A 630 -4.42 -20.88 -4.50
C ALA A 630 -5.14 -21.31 -5.80
N LEU A 631 -4.64 -20.86 -6.95
CA LEU A 631 -5.16 -21.24 -8.27
C LEU A 631 -4.89 -22.71 -8.66
N GLU A 632 -3.88 -23.36 -8.07
CA GLU A 632 -3.63 -24.80 -8.25
C GLU A 632 -4.42 -25.67 -7.25
N ALA A 633 -4.69 -25.16 -6.04
CA ALA A 633 -5.39 -25.89 -4.98
C ALA A 633 -6.89 -26.06 -5.27
N GLU A 634 -7.49 -25.15 -6.03
CA GLU A 634 -8.74 -25.43 -6.73
C GLU A 634 -8.40 -26.30 -7.94
N ALA A 635 -8.68 -27.60 -7.85
CA ALA A 635 -8.59 -28.51 -8.98
C ALA A 635 -9.47 -27.98 -10.13
N LEU A 636 -8.90 -27.14 -10.99
CA LEU A 636 -9.47 -26.81 -12.29
C LEU A 636 -9.72 -28.16 -12.97
N PRO A 637 -10.97 -28.49 -13.33
CA PRO A 637 -11.27 -29.68 -14.11
C PRO A 637 -10.25 -29.77 -15.25
N LEU A 638 -9.66 -30.95 -15.51
CA LEU A 638 -8.70 -31.17 -16.59
C LEU A 638 -9.13 -30.55 -17.94
N ALA A 639 -10.44 -30.39 -18.16
CA ALA A 639 -11.05 -29.72 -19.31
C ALA A 639 -10.76 -28.19 -19.43
N LEU A 640 -10.31 -27.53 -18.37
CA LEU A 640 -9.95 -26.10 -18.32
C LEU A 640 -8.43 -25.88 -18.26
N GLN A 641 -7.60 -26.93 -18.31
CA GLN A 641 -6.16 -26.79 -18.45
C GLN A 641 -5.84 -26.17 -19.81
N ASN A 642 -5.60 -24.86 -19.79
CA ASN A 642 -5.15 -24.13 -20.94
C ASN A 642 -3.67 -24.50 -21.18
N ASN A 643 -3.41 -25.45 -22.09
CA ASN A 643 -2.07 -25.83 -22.56
C ASN A 643 -1.45 -24.73 -23.44
N ASN A 644 -1.42 -23.51 -22.90
CA ASN A 644 -0.85 -22.37 -23.59
C ASN A 644 0.67 -22.47 -23.47
N GLN A 645 1.35 -22.88 -24.56
CA GLN A 645 2.82 -23.02 -24.59
C GLN A 645 3.55 -21.73 -24.23
N ASN A 646 2.90 -20.56 -24.32
CA ASN A 646 3.46 -19.30 -23.86
C ASN A 646 3.61 -19.21 -22.32
N LEU A 647 2.87 -20.03 -21.55
CA LEU A 647 2.95 -20.09 -20.09
C LEU A 647 3.94 -21.16 -19.58
N SER A 648 4.43 -22.07 -20.45
CA SER A 648 5.39 -23.10 -20.03
C SER A 648 6.76 -22.53 -19.65
N ASN A 649 7.09 -21.33 -20.13
CA ASN A 649 8.30 -20.58 -19.77
C ASN A 649 8.06 -19.56 -18.65
N PHE A 650 6.80 -19.33 -18.23
CA PHE A 650 6.49 -18.45 -17.13
C PHE A 650 6.75 -19.16 -15.80
N PRO A 651 7.30 -18.50 -14.77
CA PRO A 651 7.49 -19.10 -13.46
C PRO A 651 6.14 -19.57 -12.90
N ASN A 652 5.95 -20.88 -12.78
CA ASN A 652 4.81 -21.53 -12.15
C ASN A 652 5.32 -22.57 -11.14
N TRP A 653 4.43 -23.10 -10.30
CA TRP A 653 4.83 -23.95 -9.18
C TRP A 653 5.58 -25.21 -9.64
N ASN A 654 5.08 -25.88 -10.68
CA ASN A 654 5.73 -27.05 -11.27
C ASN A 654 7.15 -26.75 -11.76
N ASN A 655 7.35 -25.62 -12.44
CA ASN A 655 8.67 -25.21 -12.94
C ASN A 655 9.63 -24.77 -11.83
N LEU A 656 9.12 -24.16 -10.75
CA LEU A 656 9.93 -23.59 -9.67
C LEU A 656 10.29 -24.62 -8.60
N PHE A 657 9.41 -25.58 -8.31
CA PHE A 657 9.54 -26.51 -7.18
C PHE A 657 9.54 -27.98 -7.58
N GLN A 658 9.35 -28.31 -8.87
CA GLN A 658 9.44 -29.68 -9.43
C GLN A 658 8.71 -30.75 -8.59
N THR A 659 7.54 -30.41 -8.02
CA THR A 659 6.87 -31.30 -7.04
C THR A 659 5.72 -32.08 -7.69
N GLY A 660 5.87 -33.40 -7.73
CA GLY A 660 4.77 -34.35 -7.85
C GLY A 660 4.09 -34.59 -6.51
N ASP A 661 2.79 -34.88 -6.57
CA ASP A 661 1.89 -35.37 -5.51
C ASP A 661 1.63 -34.44 -4.30
N LEU A 662 0.62 -33.58 -4.46
CA LEU A 662 -0.15 -32.97 -3.38
C LEU A 662 -1.20 -33.98 -2.86
N CYS A 663 -0.78 -34.94 -2.03
CA CYS A 663 -1.73 -35.77 -1.27
C CYS A 663 -2.28 -35.00 -0.05
N GLU A 664 -3.42 -35.46 0.47
CA GLU A 664 -4.08 -34.98 1.68
C GLU A 664 -3.09 -34.91 2.88
N CYS A 665 -2.51 -33.73 3.11
CA CYS A 665 -1.52 -33.53 4.16
C CYS A 665 -2.21 -33.23 5.50
N GLU A 666 -1.81 -33.94 6.56
CA GLU A 666 -2.20 -33.60 7.93
C GLU A 666 -1.76 -32.16 8.30
N HIS A 667 -2.52 -31.49 9.17
CA HIS A 667 -2.29 -30.07 9.50
C HIS A 667 -0.87 -29.79 10.00
N CYS A 668 -0.24 -30.71 10.72
CA CYS A 668 1.17 -30.63 11.17
C CYS A 668 2.18 -30.46 10.02
N ARG A 669 1.87 -30.97 8.82
CA ARG A 669 2.72 -30.89 7.61
C ARG A 669 2.35 -29.70 6.71
N SER A 670 1.36 -28.90 7.11
CA SER A 670 0.97 -27.69 6.42
C SER A 670 2.00 -26.57 6.57
N VAL A 671 2.07 -25.68 5.58
CA VAL A 671 2.79 -24.39 5.70
C VAL A 671 2.18 -23.45 6.73
N LEU A 672 0.97 -23.75 7.23
CA LEU A 672 0.28 -23.03 8.30
C LEU A 672 0.36 -23.74 9.66
N SER A 673 1.17 -24.78 9.78
CA SER A 673 1.25 -25.59 11.00
C SER A 673 2.05 -24.89 12.11
N PRO A 674 1.90 -25.33 13.38
CA PRO A 674 2.77 -24.87 14.47
C PRO A 674 4.27 -25.10 14.17
N ALA A 675 4.60 -26.19 13.48
CA ALA A 675 5.98 -26.49 13.07
C ALA A 675 6.50 -25.50 12.02
N ALA A 676 5.67 -25.13 11.04
CA ALA A 676 6.00 -24.10 10.05
C ALA A 676 6.19 -22.73 10.71
N TYR A 677 5.33 -22.36 11.66
CA TYR A 677 5.47 -21.14 12.44
C TYR A 677 6.77 -21.11 13.26
N PHE A 678 7.09 -22.20 13.95
CA PHE A 678 8.34 -22.33 14.69
C PHE A 678 9.58 -22.21 13.78
N ALA A 679 9.56 -22.87 12.62
CA ALA A 679 10.63 -22.76 11.63
C ALA A 679 10.79 -21.32 11.11
N ASP A 680 9.68 -20.62 10.82
CA ASP A 680 9.71 -19.23 10.38
C ASP A 680 10.27 -18.29 11.46
N ILE A 681 9.90 -18.47 12.73
CA ILE A 681 10.51 -17.74 13.85
C ILE A 681 12.04 -18.00 13.90
N LEU A 682 12.48 -19.26 13.81
CA LEU A 682 13.91 -19.56 13.84
C LEU A 682 14.67 -18.92 12.66
N MET A 683 14.06 -18.86 11.48
CA MET A 683 14.60 -18.13 10.32
C MET A 683 14.65 -16.63 10.57
N PHE A 684 13.58 -16.05 11.12
CA PHE A 684 13.53 -14.63 11.52
C PHE A 684 14.63 -14.26 12.53
N LEU A 685 14.88 -15.13 13.51
CA LEU A 685 15.92 -14.94 14.54
C LEU A 685 17.35 -15.22 14.03
N LYS A 686 17.50 -16.09 13.03
CA LYS A 686 18.78 -16.38 12.37
C LYS A 686 19.31 -15.15 11.64
N ASP A 687 18.44 -14.41 10.96
CA ASP A 687 18.85 -13.30 10.09
C ASP A 687 18.97 -11.97 10.85
N ARG A 688 18.87 -11.98 12.20
CA ARG A 688 18.99 -10.80 13.07
C ARG A 688 20.15 -10.93 14.05
N LYS A 689 20.95 -9.88 14.17
CA LYS A 689 22.09 -9.79 15.09
C LYS A 689 21.70 -9.13 16.41
N ALA A 690 22.28 -9.60 17.51
CA ALA A 690 22.19 -8.92 18.79
C ALA A 690 23.16 -7.72 18.87
N LYS A 691 22.84 -6.71 19.68
CA LYS A 691 23.66 -5.48 19.83
C LYS A 691 25.10 -5.75 20.31
N ASN A 692 25.34 -6.83 21.07
CA ASN A 692 26.63 -7.28 21.60
C ASN A 692 26.43 -8.65 22.27
N PRO A 693 27.12 -9.75 21.89
CA PRO A 693 28.13 -9.92 20.83
C PRO A 693 27.52 -10.09 19.42
N ALA A 694 28.37 -10.12 18.39
CA ALA A 694 28.03 -10.36 16.97
C ALA A 694 27.56 -11.80 16.69
N GLN A 695 26.51 -12.23 17.39
CA GLN A 695 25.85 -13.51 17.22
C GLN A 695 24.41 -13.27 16.77
N THR A 696 23.85 -14.25 16.08
CA THR A 696 22.44 -14.19 15.72
C THR A 696 21.60 -14.34 16.97
N VAL A 697 20.39 -13.78 16.99
CA VAL A 697 19.48 -13.95 18.13
C VAL A 697 19.15 -15.44 18.32
N LYS A 698 19.09 -16.21 17.23
CA LYS A 698 18.97 -17.67 17.27
C LYS A 698 20.12 -18.33 18.05
N ASP A 699 21.37 -17.92 17.85
CA ASP A 699 22.52 -18.52 18.57
C ASP A 699 22.44 -18.27 20.08
N ILE A 700 21.94 -17.11 20.49
CA ILE A 700 21.71 -16.79 21.91
C ILE A 700 20.58 -17.67 22.46
N LEU A 701 19.50 -17.86 21.70
CA LEU A 701 18.41 -18.75 22.07
C LEU A 701 18.91 -20.19 22.23
N PHE A 702 19.65 -20.72 21.26
CA PHE A 702 20.16 -22.09 21.31
C PHE A 702 21.24 -22.31 22.37
N ARG A 703 21.95 -21.26 22.81
CA ARG A 703 22.80 -21.37 24.01
C ARG A 703 21.99 -21.63 25.28
N ARG A 704 20.82 -21.02 25.40
CA ARG A 704 19.93 -21.17 26.56
C ARG A 704 19.04 -22.41 26.47
N ARG A 705 18.62 -22.74 25.25
CA ARG A 705 17.68 -23.82 24.90
C ARG A 705 18.19 -24.59 23.69
N PRO A 706 19.29 -25.35 23.84
CA PRO A 706 19.86 -26.13 22.73
C PRO A 706 18.91 -27.23 22.24
N ASP A 707 18.00 -27.68 23.11
CA ASP A 707 16.95 -28.65 22.81
C ASP A 707 16.04 -28.21 21.65
N LEU A 708 15.75 -26.91 21.51
CA LEU A 708 14.92 -26.38 20.42
C LEU A 708 15.52 -26.62 19.03
N GLY A 709 16.84 -26.75 18.93
CA GLY A 709 17.52 -27.06 17.66
C GLY A 709 17.38 -28.53 17.22
N PHE A 710 16.97 -29.41 18.14
CA PHE A 710 16.81 -30.86 17.92
C PHE A 710 15.35 -31.31 18.03
N LEU A 711 14.41 -30.38 18.09
CA LEU A 711 12.97 -30.67 18.08
C LEU A 711 12.55 -31.13 16.68
N GLU A 712 11.99 -32.32 16.59
CA GLU A 712 11.49 -32.88 15.34
C GLU A 712 10.22 -32.12 14.91
N LEU A 713 10.21 -31.64 13.67
CA LEU A 713 9.07 -30.93 13.09
C LEU A 713 8.01 -31.93 12.59
N ASN A 714 7.42 -32.69 13.54
CA ASN A 714 6.45 -33.74 13.30
C ASN A 714 5.10 -33.44 13.98
N CYS A 715 4.12 -34.33 13.81
CA CYS A 715 2.77 -34.14 14.32
C CYS A 715 2.69 -34.29 15.83
N ASP A 716 3.47 -35.19 16.42
CA ASP A 716 3.45 -35.43 17.86
C ASP A 716 3.91 -34.20 18.63
N ASN A 717 5.07 -33.63 18.27
CA ASN A 717 5.57 -32.38 18.87
C ASN A 717 4.67 -31.17 18.61
N ALA A 718 3.94 -31.15 17.50
CA ALA A 718 3.10 -30.02 17.13
C ALA A 718 1.72 -30.04 17.80
N LEU A 719 1.16 -31.23 18.08
CA LEU A 719 -0.27 -31.39 18.37
C LEU A 719 -0.57 -32.15 19.67
N VAL A 720 0.36 -32.94 20.22
CA VAL A 720 0.10 -33.72 21.44
C VAL A 720 0.20 -32.81 22.66
N PRO A 721 -0.89 -32.60 23.42
CA PRO A 721 -0.83 -31.82 24.65
C PRO A 721 -0.13 -32.59 25.77
N LEU A 722 0.71 -31.88 26.53
CA LEU A 722 1.38 -32.40 27.74
C LEU A 722 1.39 -31.36 28.87
N PRO A 723 1.57 -31.77 30.13
CA PRO A 723 1.67 -30.85 31.25
C PRO A 723 2.88 -29.90 31.09
N TYR A 724 2.63 -28.60 31.18
CA TYR A 724 3.68 -27.59 31.01
C TYR A 724 4.82 -27.73 32.03
N VAL A 725 4.51 -28.15 33.26
CA VAL A 725 5.49 -28.35 34.32
C VAL A 725 6.53 -29.43 33.97
N ASP A 726 6.15 -30.43 33.18
CA ASP A 726 7.07 -31.50 32.76
C ASP A 726 8.15 -30.94 31.83
N VAL A 727 7.75 -30.11 30.86
CA VAL A 727 8.71 -29.40 29.99
C VAL A 727 9.64 -28.48 30.80
N VAL A 728 9.13 -27.82 31.85
CA VAL A 728 9.95 -26.99 32.73
C VAL A 728 10.97 -27.85 33.48
N ASN A 729 10.53 -28.94 34.10
CA ASN A 729 11.40 -29.86 34.83
C ASN A 729 12.45 -30.48 33.92
N GLU A 730 12.06 -30.92 32.73
CA GLU A 730 12.97 -31.36 31.69
C GLU A 730 14.06 -30.30 31.45
N VAL A 731 13.70 -29.07 31.10
CA VAL A 731 14.68 -28.01 30.82
C VAL A 731 15.60 -27.75 32.02
N LEU A 732 15.07 -27.74 33.24
CA LEU A 732 15.85 -27.56 34.46
C LEU A 732 16.81 -28.73 34.75
N GLU A 733 16.35 -29.96 34.55
CA GLU A 733 17.17 -31.17 34.64
C GLU A 733 18.35 -31.11 33.66
N ALA A 734 18.10 -30.70 32.42
CA ALA A 734 19.17 -30.56 31.43
C ALA A 734 20.17 -29.45 31.79
N ALA A 735 19.72 -28.40 32.48
CA ALA A 735 20.61 -27.35 33.00
C ALA A 735 21.47 -27.85 34.18
N ILE A 736 20.91 -28.70 35.05
CA ILE A 736 21.64 -29.32 36.17
C ILE A 736 22.65 -30.36 35.65
N ASP A 737 22.26 -31.17 34.67
CA ASP A 737 23.10 -32.18 34.02
C ASP A 737 23.88 -31.63 32.80
N ALA A 738 24.54 -30.49 32.98
CA ALA A 738 25.29 -29.83 31.91
C ALA A 738 26.45 -30.67 31.34
N LYS A 739 26.96 -31.65 32.10
CA LYS A 739 28.03 -32.57 31.68
C LYS A 739 27.49 -33.82 30.96
N GLY A 740 26.18 -34.04 30.99
CA GLY A 740 25.52 -35.23 30.45
C GLY A 740 25.94 -36.50 31.19
N GLU A 741 25.96 -36.46 32.51
CA GLU A 741 26.19 -37.62 33.38
C GLU A 741 25.14 -38.72 33.12
N ASN A 742 23.95 -38.36 32.61
CA ASN A 742 22.92 -39.31 32.17
C ASN A 742 23.15 -39.85 30.74
N ASP A 743 24.09 -39.32 29.96
CA ASP A 743 24.33 -39.79 28.59
C ASP A 743 24.90 -41.22 28.62
N LEU A 744 24.29 -42.14 27.87
CA LEU A 744 24.71 -43.55 27.81
C LEU A 744 26.03 -43.67 27.08
N GLU A 745 27.02 -44.31 27.70
CA GLU A 745 28.28 -44.59 27.02
C GLU A 745 28.11 -45.81 26.11
N LEU A 746 28.34 -45.62 24.81
CA LEU A 746 28.31 -46.69 23.80
C LEU A 746 29.73 -47.23 23.60
N ALA A 747 30.21 -47.99 24.58
CA ALA A 747 31.58 -48.49 24.60
C ALA A 747 31.92 -49.30 23.34
N GLY A 748 33.03 -48.95 22.68
CA GLY A 748 33.49 -49.62 21.46
C GLY A 748 32.95 -49.00 20.16
N LEU A 749 31.93 -48.14 20.22
CA LEU A 749 31.50 -47.34 19.08
C LEU A 749 32.31 -46.05 19.02
N THR A 750 33.34 -45.99 18.17
CA THR A 750 34.25 -44.84 18.04
C THR A 750 34.15 -44.12 16.69
N VAL A 751 33.59 -44.78 15.68
CA VAL A 751 33.34 -44.27 14.33
C VAL A 751 31.99 -44.82 13.85
N ILE A 752 31.21 -43.98 13.16
CA ILE A 752 29.99 -44.42 12.49
C ILE A 752 30.35 -44.80 11.04
N PRO A 753 30.08 -46.06 10.61
CA PRO A 753 30.34 -46.50 9.25
C PRO A 753 29.65 -45.63 8.19
N ALA A 754 30.28 -45.45 7.02
CA ALA A 754 29.69 -44.69 5.92
C ALA A 754 28.53 -45.44 5.24
N ASP A 755 28.53 -46.78 5.28
CA ASP A 755 27.42 -47.59 4.79
C ASP A 755 26.23 -47.52 5.76
N PRO A 756 25.03 -47.11 5.31
CA PRO A 756 23.87 -46.93 6.19
C PRO A 756 23.44 -48.21 6.92
N THR A 757 23.54 -49.38 6.28
CA THR A 757 23.10 -50.66 6.86
C THR A 757 24.07 -51.11 7.95
N ALA A 758 25.37 -50.99 7.68
CA ALA A 758 26.43 -51.25 8.64
C ALA A 758 26.36 -50.28 9.84
N ALA A 759 26.06 -49.00 9.59
CA ALA A 759 25.90 -48.00 10.62
C ALA A 759 24.75 -48.34 11.58
N LYS A 760 23.55 -48.65 11.04
CA LYS A 760 22.42 -49.08 11.86
C LYS A 760 22.75 -50.32 12.70
N THR A 761 23.40 -51.32 12.09
CA THR A 761 23.79 -52.56 12.80
C THR A 761 24.77 -52.29 13.94
N ALA A 762 25.79 -51.45 13.72
CA ALA A 762 26.78 -51.08 14.72
C ALA A 762 26.15 -50.31 15.89
N ILE A 763 25.28 -49.35 15.60
CA ILE A 763 24.55 -48.56 16.62
C ILE A 763 23.64 -49.48 17.45
N ALA A 764 22.82 -50.32 16.81
CA ALA A 764 21.93 -51.25 17.51
C ALA A 764 22.70 -52.18 18.47
N SER A 765 23.81 -52.74 17.99
CA SER A 765 24.70 -53.60 18.79
C SER A 765 25.30 -52.85 19.98
N ALA A 766 25.72 -51.59 19.78
CA ALA A 766 26.29 -50.75 20.83
C ALA A 766 25.26 -50.39 21.90
N PHE A 767 24.00 -50.09 21.53
CA PHE A 767 22.92 -49.86 22.49
C PHE A 767 22.59 -51.12 23.30
N GLN A 768 22.51 -52.28 22.65
CA GLN A 768 22.30 -53.55 23.35
C GLN A 768 23.41 -53.83 24.38
N ALA A 769 24.67 -53.59 24.02
CA ALA A 769 25.79 -53.70 24.93
C ALA A 769 25.72 -52.66 26.06
N ALA A 770 25.35 -51.41 25.75
CA ALA A 770 25.25 -50.32 26.71
C ALA A 770 24.16 -50.55 27.77
N PHE A 771 23.02 -51.13 27.40
CA PHE A 771 21.94 -51.45 28.35
C PHE A 771 22.33 -52.57 29.32
N ASN A 772 23.19 -53.50 28.90
CA ASN A 772 23.71 -54.58 29.73
C ASN A 772 24.97 -54.20 30.54
N SER A 773 25.48 -52.97 30.38
CA SER A 773 26.71 -52.52 31.03
C SER A 773 26.44 -51.88 32.38
N SER A 774 27.22 -52.29 33.39
CA SER A 774 27.18 -51.70 34.73
C SER A 774 27.56 -50.22 34.77
N THR A 775 28.31 -49.73 33.77
CA THR A 775 28.68 -48.31 33.65
C THR A 775 27.46 -47.39 33.39
N ASN A 776 26.36 -47.96 32.91
CA ASN A 776 25.14 -47.22 32.58
C ASN A 776 23.96 -47.58 33.49
N ASP A 777 24.13 -48.39 34.54
CA ASP A 777 23.01 -48.88 35.38
C ASP A 777 22.23 -47.78 36.10
N ASP A 778 22.90 -46.66 36.39
CA ASP A 778 22.32 -45.50 37.07
C ASP A 778 21.89 -44.38 36.10
N LYS A 779 21.82 -44.69 34.80
CA LYS A 779 21.36 -43.78 33.74
C LYS A 779 20.00 -44.21 33.20
N GLU A 780 19.27 -43.27 32.63
CA GLU A 780 18.00 -43.54 31.97
C GLU A 780 18.20 -44.39 30.70
N LYS A 781 17.53 -45.54 30.62
CA LYS A 781 17.63 -46.50 29.52
C LYS A 781 16.28 -46.62 28.81
N ILE A 782 16.08 -45.86 27.73
CA ILE A 782 14.89 -46.00 26.88
C ILE A 782 15.26 -46.84 25.66
N GLU A 783 14.54 -47.93 25.43
CA GLU A 783 14.81 -48.88 24.35
C GLU A 783 14.87 -48.20 22.97
N LEU A 784 15.86 -48.60 22.18
CA LEU A 784 15.95 -48.22 20.76
C LEU A 784 15.06 -49.13 19.93
N ASP A 785 14.24 -48.55 19.06
CA ASP A 785 13.35 -49.32 18.18
C ASP A 785 14.12 -50.16 17.15
N SER A 786 13.49 -51.25 16.69
CA SER A 786 14.09 -52.13 15.68
C SER A 786 14.25 -51.46 14.31
N ASP A 787 13.46 -50.42 14.02
CA ASP A 787 13.49 -49.69 12.74
C ASP A 787 13.69 -48.18 12.95
N PHE A 788 14.91 -47.81 13.36
CA PHE A 788 15.29 -46.40 13.50
C PHE A 788 15.92 -45.84 12.23
N SER A 789 15.85 -44.52 12.05
CA SER A 789 16.61 -43.80 11.02
C SER A 789 17.78 -43.01 11.62
N LEU A 790 18.76 -42.69 10.77
CA LEU A 790 20.01 -42.05 11.18
C LEU A 790 20.24 -40.79 10.32
N SER A 791 20.48 -39.66 10.96
CA SER A 791 20.85 -38.41 10.29
C SER A 791 22.11 -37.81 10.89
N GLN A 792 22.98 -37.24 10.04
CA GLN A 792 24.16 -36.51 10.50
C GLN A 792 23.78 -35.05 10.72
N VAL A 793 24.12 -34.49 11.89
CA VAL A 793 23.74 -33.11 12.26
C VAL A 793 24.36 -32.09 11.31
N ASN A 794 25.63 -32.29 10.98
CA ASN A 794 26.36 -31.48 10.02
C ASN A 794 27.27 -32.41 9.21
N PRO A 795 27.19 -32.42 7.86
CA PRO A 795 28.07 -33.22 7.02
C PRO A 795 29.57 -33.00 7.28
N SER A 796 29.96 -31.81 7.76
CA SER A 796 31.34 -31.48 8.13
C SER A 796 31.76 -31.94 9.53
N ASP A 797 30.82 -32.36 10.38
CA ASP A 797 31.08 -32.87 11.73
C ASP A 797 30.72 -34.36 11.83
N PRO A 798 31.71 -35.28 11.73
CA PRO A 798 31.46 -36.72 11.80
C PRO A 798 31.10 -37.22 13.20
N ASP A 799 31.20 -36.36 14.23
CA ASP A 799 31.05 -36.76 15.62
C ASP A 799 29.66 -36.40 16.20
N GLN A 800 28.72 -35.96 15.37
CA GLN A 800 27.34 -35.64 15.79
C GLN A 800 26.28 -36.25 14.86
N TRP A 801 25.49 -37.15 15.44
CA TRP A 801 24.45 -37.89 14.71
C TRP A 801 23.17 -37.97 15.53
N VAL A 802 22.03 -37.97 14.85
CA VAL A 802 20.72 -38.17 15.47
C VAL A 802 20.17 -39.52 15.04
N VAL A 803 19.80 -40.31 16.04
CA VAL A 803 19.09 -41.58 15.89
C VAL A 803 17.62 -41.31 16.17
N HIS A 804 16.77 -41.44 15.15
CA HIS A 804 15.33 -41.21 15.25
C HIS A 804 14.61 -42.55 15.41
N GLY A 805 14.06 -42.79 16.60
CA GLY A 805 13.17 -43.90 16.90
C GLY A 805 11.73 -43.43 17.15
N ASP A 806 10.84 -44.43 17.25
CA ASP A 806 9.43 -44.28 17.59
C ASP A 806 9.25 -44.03 19.11
N LYS A 807 10.07 -44.65 19.97
CA LYS A 807 10.00 -44.44 21.44
C LYS A 807 10.85 -43.28 21.92
N VAL A 808 11.98 -43.02 21.26
CA VAL A 808 12.95 -42.02 21.69
C VAL A 808 13.86 -41.59 20.55
N THR A 809 14.31 -40.34 20.61
CA THR A 809 15.34 -39.79 19.72
C THR A 809 16.62 -39.59 20.53
N TYR A 810 17.76 -40.05 20.02
CA TYR A 810 19.07 -39.87 20.67
C TYR A 810 20.01 -39.00 19.83
N LEU A 811 20.74 -38.10 20.49
CA LEU A 811 21.91 -37.44 19.93
C LEU A 811 23.16 -38.24 20.32
N LEU A 812 23.82 -38.83 19.33
CA LEU A 812 25.13 -39.43 19.47
C LEU A 812 26.20 -38.35 19.34
N LYS A 813 27.04 -38.22 20.36
CA LYS A 813 28.14 -37.25 20.39
C LYS A 813 29.37 -37.82 21.08
N LYS A 814 30.57 -37.37 20.71
CA LYS A 814 31.80 -37.70 21.47
C LYS A 814 31.98 -36.80 22.69
N LYS A 815 32.59 -37.36 23.74
CA LYS A 815 32.97 -36.63 24.96
C LYS A 815 34.46 -36.81 25.27
N PRO A 816 35.32 -35.87 24.89
CA PRO A 816 36.74 -35.94 25.23
C PRO A 816 36.95 -36.08 26.76
N PRO A 817 37.90 -36.91 27.23
CA PRO A 817 38.91 -37.63 26.44
C PRO A 817 38.48 -39.00 25.90
N SER A 818 37.24 -39.45 26.14
CA SER A 818 36.76 -40.73 25.63
C SER A 818 36.61 -40.67 24.10
N ALA A 819 37.06 -41.73 23.42
CA ALA A 819 36.86 -41.89 21.98
C ALA A 819 35.48 -42.48 21.63
N ASN A 820 34.73 -42.94 22.64
CA ASN A 820 33.40 -43.54 22.45
C ASN A 820 32.35 -42.47 22.14
N PHE A 821 31.32 -42.88 21.40
CA PHE A 821 30.07 -42.13 21.29
C PHE A 821 29.25 -42.25 22.59
N PHE A 822 28.59 -41.16 22.94
CA PHE A 822 27.63 -41.08 24.02
C PHE A 822 26.26 -40.75 23.45
N ALA A 823 25.24 -41.50 23.86
CA ALA A 823 23.86 -41.26 23.48
C ALA A 823 23.18 -40.37 24.53
N LYS A 824 22.83 -39.15 24.12
CA LYS A 824 22.02 -38.21 24.89
C LYS A 824 20.57 -38.29 24.43
N ILE A 825 19.61 -38.42 25.35
CA ILE A 825 18.18 -38.36 25.02
C ILE A 825 17.83 -36.95 24.52
N LEU A 826 17.15 -36.89 23.37
CA LEU A 826 16.51 -35.69 22.83
C LEU A 826 15.02 -35.77 23.15
N ARG A 827 14.51 -34.73 23.80
CA ARG A 827 13.17 -34.71 24.39
C ARG A 827 12.10 -34.34 23.35
N ASN A 828 11.82 -35.29 22.47
CA ASN A 828 10.74 -35.22 21.50
C ASN A 828 9.51 -35.92 22.05
N THR A 829 8.33 -35.38 21.82
CA THR A 829 7.08 -36.01 22.21
C THR A 829 6.90 -37.29 21.41
N LYS A 830 6.78 -38.44 22.09
CA LYS A 830 6.52 -39.75 21.46
C LYS A 830 5.37 -40.52 22.09
N ALA A 831 5.03 -40.20 23.34
CA ALA A 831 3.90 -40.82 24.06
C ALA A 831 2.57 -40.10 23.77
N LYS A 832 1.45 -40.77 24.04
CA LYS A 832 0.12 -40.18 23.87
C LYS A 832 -0.21 -39.20 25.00
N ALA A 833 -1.10 -38.25 24.72
CA ALA A 833 -1.53 -37.24 25.69
C ALA A 833 -2.03 -37.82 27.03
N ASP A 834 -2.75 -38.94 27.00
CA ASP A 834 -3.26 -39.56 28.24
C ASP A 834 -2.15 -40.24 29.05
N GLU A 835 -1.09 -40.73 28.40
CA GLU A 835 0.10 -41.27 29.07
C GLU A 835 0.91 -40.14 29.70
N LEU A 836 1.14 -39.06 28.95
CA LEU A 836 1.86 -37.86 29.41
C LEU A 836 1.16 -37.14 30.57
N ARG A 837 -0.18 -37.24 30.65
CA ARG A 837 -0.93 -36.71 31.81
C ARG A 837 -0.71 -37.55 33.07
N ALA A 838 -0.41 -38.84 32.91
CA ALA A 838 -0.23 -39.75 34.02
C ALA A 838 1.22 -39.78 34.52
N TYR A 839 2.19 -39.73 33.61
CA TYR A 839 3.61 -39.82 33.93
C TYR A 839 4.46 -39.01 32.91
N PRO A 840 5.48 -38.25 33.38
CA PRO A 840 6.38 -37.55 32.47
C PRO A 840 7.18 -38.54 31.61
N GLN A 841 7.32 -38.26 30.32
CA GLN A 841 8.02 -39.18 29.41
C GLN A 841 9.51 -39.31 29.72
N TYR A 842 10.12 -38.21 30.18
CA TYR A 842 11.56 -38.12 30.42
C TYR A 842 11.84 -37.69 31.86
N VAL A 843 12.67 -38.45 32.57
CA VAL A 843 13.09 -38.13 33.93
C VAL A 843 14.58 -38.43 34.06
N ASN A 844 15.42 -37.41 34.26
CA ASN A 844 16.85 -37.62 34.40
C ASN A 844 17.22 -38.10 35.83
N PRO A 845 17.55 -39.39 36.05
CA PRO A 845 17.81 -39.92 37.39
C PRO A 845 19.04 -39.30 38.06
N LYS A 846 20.06 -38.92 37.27
CA LYS A 846 21.31 -38.32 37.79
C LYS A 846 21.09 -36.98 38.46
N VAL A 847 20.13 -36.21 37.95
CA VAL A 847 19.77 -34.92 38.53
C VAL A 847 19.20 -35.13 39.94
N TYR A 848 18.29 -36.08 40.12
CA TYR A 848 17.69 -36.34 41.42
C TYR A 848 18.66 -37.02 42.40
N ASP A 849 19.60 -37.84 41.91
CA ASP A 849 20.71 -38.35 42.70
C ASP A 849 21.66 -37.25 43.20
N LYS A 850 21.77 -36.15 42.46
CA LYS A 850 22.50 -34.96 42.90
C LYS A 850 21.66 -34.16 43.89
N LEU A 851 20.41 -33.85 43.57
CA LEU A 851 19.52 -33.05 44.41
C LEU A 851 19.30 -33.65 45.81
N ARG A 852 19.28 -34.99 45.92
CA ARG A 852 19.18 -35.67 47.21
C ARG A 852 20.44 -35.56 48.10
N LYS A 853 21.56 -35.07 47.54
CA LYS A 853 22.86 -34.95 48.21
C LYS A 853 23.26 -33.50 48.48
N GLU A 854 22.63 -32.53 47.82
CA GLU A 854 22.94 -31.12 47.98
C GLU A 854 22.36 -30.53 49.28
N LYS A 855 23.12 -29.65 49.93
CA LYS A 855 22.73 -28.99 51.19
C LYS A 855 22.19 -27.57 51.00
N TYR A 856 22.34 -27.01 49.80
CA TYR A 856 21.91 -25.66 49.42
C TYR A 856 21.22 -25.72 48.05
N PRO A 857 20.10 -24.99 47.83
CA PRO A 857 19.42 -24.07 48.75
C PRO A 857 18.75 -24.75 49.94
N ILE A 858 18.18 -23.96 50.87
CA ILE A 858 17.57 -24.45 52.12
C ILE A 858 16.40 -25.45 51.91
N ALA A 859 15.86 -25.54 50.70
CA ALA A 859 14.84 -26.53 50.33
C ALA A 859 15.43 -27.92 49.98
N LEU A 860 16.74 -28.03 49.75
CA LEU A 860 17.45 -29.28 49.48
C LEU A 860 18.03 -29.88 50.77
N PRO A 861 18.18 -31.20 50.90
CA PRO A 861 18.09 -32.21 49.83
C PRO A 861 16.65 -32.54 49.41
N PHE A 862 16.47 -32.86 48.13
CA PHE A 862 15.19 -33.32 47.57
C PHE A 862 15.31 -34.75 47.06
N ASP A 863 14.50 -35.66 47.59
CA ASP A 863 14.46 -37.08 47.21
C ASP A 863 13.14 -37.39 46.47
N LEU A 864 13.19 -37.32 45.14
CA LEU A 864 12.03 -37.55 44.28
C LEU A 864 11.37 -38.91 44.55
N PHE A 865 12.16 -39.97 44.67
CA PHE A 865 11.64 -41.33 44.85
C PHE A 865 10.91 -41.50 46.18
N ALA A 866 11.39 -40.85 47.25
CA ALA A 866 10.69 -40.84 48.52
C ALA A 866 9.34 -40.10 48.41
N GLU A 867 9.30 -38.97 47.70
CA GLU A 867 8.06 -38.20 47.46
C GLU A 867 7.05 -38.95 46.59
N GLU A 868 7.50 -39.65 45.53
CA GLU A 868 6.62 -40.48 44.70
C GLU A 868 5.97 -41.61 45.53
N VAL A 869 6.76 -42.26 46.38
CA VAL A 869 6.24 -43.30 47.28
C VAL A 869 5.22 -42.69 48.24
N ARG A 870 5.51 -41.53 48.84
CA ARG A 870 4.57 -40.82 49.74
C ARG A 870 3.27 -40.47 49.02
N ALA A 871 3.36 -39.90 47.83
CA ALA A 871 2.20 -39.55 47.01
C ALA A 871 1.36 -40.79 46.63
N GLY A 872 2.01 -41.91 46.32
CA GLY A 872 1.35 -43.20 46.08
C GLY A 872 0.58 -43.72 47.30
N PHE A 873 1.20 -43.69 48.49
CA PHE A 873 0.54 -44.08 49.74
C PHE A 873 -0.64 -43.17 50.09
N GLN A 874 -0.51 -41.85 49.86
CA GLN A 874 -1.60 -40.90 50.07
C GLN A 874 -2.84 -41.24 49.21
N LYS A 875 -2.66 -41.66 47.95
CA LYS A 875 -3.78 -42.08 47.07
C LYS A 875 -4.55 -43.29 47.61
N THR A 876 -3.90 -44.15 48.40
CA THR A 876 -4.53 -45.34 49.01
C THR A 876 -4.98 -45.09 50.46
N ASN A 877 -4.91 -43.83 50.92
CA ASN A 877 -5.19 -43.43 52.31
C ASN A 877 -4.37 -44.20 53.35
N LEU A 878 -3.18 -44.66 52.95
CA LEU A 878 -2.23 -45.32 53.82
C LEU A 878 -1.13 -44.33 54.21
N GLN A 879 -0.59 -44.50 55.42
CA GLN A 879 0.49 -43.68 55.93
C GLN A 879 1.75 -44.52 56.03
N ARG A 880 2.80 -44.15 55.28
CA ARG A 880 4.05 -44.93 55.21
C ARG A 880 4.69 -45.12 56.58
N TRP A 881 4.71 -44.09 57.42
CA TRP A 881 5.26 -44.18 58.79
C TRP A 881 4.50 -45.20 59.66
N ASP A 882 3.19 -45.37 59.46
CA ASP A 882 2.38 -46.31 60.25
C ASP A 882 2.65 -47.75 59.82
N LEU A 883 2.87 -47.97 58.52
CA LEU A 883 3.34 -49.25 57.98
C LEU A 883 4.77 -49.57 58.46
N MET A 884 5.68 -48.60 58.43
CA MET A 884 7.04 -48.76 58.96
C MET A 884 7.02 -49.17 60.44
N ARG A 885 6.14 -48.57 61.23
CA ARG A 885 5.95 -48.91 62.65
C ARG A 885 5.33 -50.30 62.82
N THR A 886 4.31 -50.63 62.02
CA THR A 886 3.53 -51.88 62.14
C THR A 886 4.31 -53.09 61.66
N LEU A 887 5.10 -52.95 60.59
CA LEU A 887 5.87 -54.03 59.96
C LEU A 887 7.34 -54.05 60.41
N LYS A 888 7.70 -53.28 61.44
CA LYS A 888 9.06 -53.23 62.00
C LYS A 888 9.48 -54.61 62.51
N GLY A 889 10.55 -55.14 61.94
CA GLY A 889 11.28 -56.33 62.35
C GLY A 889 12.71 -56.01 62.82
N ASN A 890 13.49 -57.06 63.09
CA ASN A 890 14.83 -56.95 63.67
C ASN A 890 15.96 -56.87 62.63
N THR A 891 15.68 -57.10 61.35
CA THR A 891 16.69 -57.20 60.27
C THR A 891 16.34 -56.33 59.07
N ALA A 892 17.35 -55.85 58.37
CA ALA A 892 17.18 -55.09 57.13
C ALA A 892 16.48 -55.92 56.03
N PRO A 893 15.69 -55.29 55.15
CA PRO A 893 15.36 -53.86 55.10
C PRO A 893 14.22 -53.43 56.05
N ASN A 894 13.59 -54.36 56.77
CA ASN A 894 12.41 -54.10 57.62
C ASN A 894 12.78 -53.71 59.06
N ASN A 895 13.83 -52.92 59.30
CA ASN A 895 14.28 -52.55 60.64
C ASN A 895 14.47 -51.02 60.82
N PRO A 896 13.49 -50.17 60.46
CA PRO A 896 13.62 -48.73 60.63
C PRO A 896 13.80 -48.35 62.11
N THR A 897 14.64 -47.34 62.38
CA THR A 897 14.77 -46.78 63.73
C THR A 897 13.52 -45.97 64.11
N ASP A 898 13.29 -45.72 65.40
CA ASP A 898 12.16 -44.89 65.83
C ASP A 898 12.29 -43.45 65.33
N GLY A 899 13.52 -42.95 65.16
CA GLY A 899 13.78 -41.68 64.51
C GLY A 899 13.50 -41.68 63.01
N ASP A 900 13.66 -42.81 62.31
CA ASP A 900 13.25 -42.93 60.90
C ASP A 900 11.73 -42.90 60.74
N ILE A 901 11.00 -43.58 61.64
CA ILE A 901 9.54 -43.55 61.68
C ILE A 901 9.05 -42.12 61.98
N ALA A 902 9.67 -41.44 62.96
CA ALA A 902 9.34 -40.06 63.29
C ALA A 902 9.66 -39.09 62.14
N ALA A 903 10.79 -39.26 61.46
CA ALA A 903 11.14 -38.47 60.28
C ALA A 903 10.11 -38.64 59.14
N GLU A 904 9.73 -39.89 58.84
CA GLU A 904 8.73 -40.16 57.81
C GLU A 904 7.35 -39.57 58.16
N TYR A 905 6.97 -39.56 59.45
CA TYR A 905 5.72 -38.91 59.89
C TYR A 905 5.65 -37.43 59.52
N PHE A 906 6.78 -36.71 59.58
CA PHE A 906 6.87 -35.31 59.21
C PHE A 906 7.25 -35.08 57.74
N GLY A 907 7.31 -36.13 56.91
CA GLY A 907 7.75 -36.02 55.52
C GLY A 907 9.21 -35.59 55.37
N ILE A 908 10.06 -35.90 56.34
CA ILE A 908 11.51 -35.66 56.30
C ILE A 908 12.15 -36.83 55.57
N SER A 909 12.92 -36.57 54.51
CA SER A 909 13.58 -37.66 53.77
C SER A 909 14.65 -38.35 54.62
N ILE A 910 14.68 -39.68 54.54
CA ILE A 910 15.63 -40.56 55.22
C ILE A 910 16.49 -41.27 54.17
N SER A 911 17.79 -41.46 54.44
CA SER A 911 18.65 -42.33 53.63
C SER A 911 18.96 -43.62 54.39
N ALA A 912 18.93 -44.75 53.69
CA ALA A 912 19.40 -46.03 54.21
C ALA A 912 20.93 -46.03 54.45
N ASN A 913 21.66 -45.14 53.77
CA ASN A 913 23.07 -44.91 53.99
C ASN A 913 23.25 -43.71 54.93
N SER A 914 23.68 -43.97 56.16
CA SER A 914 23.90 -42.93 57.17
C SER A 914 24.99 -41.92 56.79
N ALA A 915 25.84 -42.23 55.81
CA ALA A 915 26.85 -41.31 55.29
C ALA A 915 26.28 -40.29 54.28
N ASP A 916 25.08 -40.52 53.73
CA ASP A 916 24.45 -39.55 52.85
C ASP A 916 23.94 -38.33 53.64
N PRO A 917 24.06 -37.12 53.08
CA PRO A 917 23.54 -35.89 53.69
C PRO A 917 22.01 -35.82 53.53
N SER A 918 21.30 -36.80 54.09
CA SER A 918 19.83 -36.84 54.12
C SER A 918 19.25 -35.64 54.86
N GLU A 919 17.99 -35.30 54.57
CA GLU A 919 17.31 -34.20 55.25
C GLU A 919 17.23 -34.44 56.76
N LYS A 920 16.96 -35.68 57.19
CA LYS A 920 17.01 -36.09 58.60
C LYS A 920 18.35 -35.73 59.24
N ASN A 921 19.46 -36.14 58.62
CA ASN A 921 20.80 -35.87 59.16
C ASN A 921 21.10 -34.37 59.19
N LEU A 922 20.68 -33.63 58.16
CA LEU A 922 20.91 -32.19 58.06
C LEU A 922 20.14 -31.39 59.11
N ILE A 923 18.98 -31.87 59.55
CA ILE A 923 18.17 -31.24 60.60
C ILE A 923 18.68 -31.64 62.00
N LEU A 924 18.97 -32.91 62.23
CA LEU A 924 19.18 -33.45 63.58
C LEU A 924 20.65 -33.42 64.03
N ASN A 925 21.61 -33.46 63.10
CA ASN A 925 23.03 -33.50 63.45
C ASN A 925 23.64 -32.09 63.39
N ALA A 926 24.25 -31.65 64.48
CA ALA A 926 24.94 -30.36 64.54
C ALA A 926 26.23 -30.38 63.71
N ALA A 927 26.39 -29.39 62.83
CA ALA A 927 27.58 -29.23 61.99
C ALA A 927 28.12 -27.78 62.05
N PRO A 928 28.58 -27.32 63.23
CA PRO A 928 28.80 -25.89 63.51
C PRO A 928 30.15 -25.35 63.03
N THR A 929 30.88 -26.07 62.16
CA THR A 929 32.17 -25.56 61.64
C THR A 929 31.97 -24.60 60.48
N ASN A 930 32.93 -23.69 60.27
CA ASN A 930 32.90 -22.75 59.15
C ASN A 930 32.79 -23.45 57.79
N SER A 931 33.50 -24.56 57.59
CA SER A 931 33.50 -25.31 56.32
C SER A 931 32.13 -25.92 56.02
N GLU A 932 31.50 -26.51 57.03
CA GLU A 932 30.17 -27.11 56.90
C GLU A 932 29.11 -26.05 56.63
N GLN A 933 29.14 -24.94 57.36
CA GLN A 933 28.17 -23.86 57.18
C GLN A 933 28.33 -23.12 55.84
N GLN A 934 29.56 -22.96 55.32
CA GLN A 934 29.75 -22.43 53.96
C GLN A 934 29.04 -23.28 52.90
N THR A 935 29.01 -24.61 53.10
CA THR A 935 28.32 -25.55 52.20
C THR A 935 26.79 -25.44 52.34
N VAL A 936 26.27 -25.39 53.57
CA VAL A 936 24.83 -25.28 53.84
C VAL A 936 24.23 -23.95 53.36
N TRP A 937 24.98 -22.87 53.52
CA TRP A 937 24.53 -21.53 53.12
C TRP A 937 24.90 -21.18 51.68
N GLY A 938 25.70 -21.99 50.99
CA GLY A 938 26.12 -21.75 49.60
C GLY A 938 26.86 -20.43 49.44
N VAL A 939 27.75 -20.09 50.38
CA VAL A 939 28.64 -18.93 50.33
C VAL A 939 30.03 -19.36 50.76
N THR A 940 31.01 -19.18 49.90
CA THR A 940 32.41 -19.56 50.15
C THR A 940 33.29 -18.35 50.45
N GLY A 941 34.42 -18.57 51.12
CA GLY A 941 35.47 -17.55 51.30
C GLY A 941 35.57 -17.01 52.73
N THR A 942 36.51 -16.11 52.99
CA THR A 942 36.84 -15.65 54.35
C THR A 942 35.77 -14.74 54.97
N ASN A 943 35.03 -13.98 54.16
CA ASN A 943 33.97 -13.07 54.59
C ASN A 943 32.54 -13.65 54.47
N TRP A 944 32.42 -14.97 54.29
CA TRP A 944 31.15 -15.63 54.00
C TRP A 944 30.04 -15.32 55.02
N SER A 945 30.38 -15.27 56.32
CA SER A 945 29.42 -15.01 57.40
C SER A 945 28.85 -13.60 57.33
N ASN A 946 29.66 -12.60 56.94
CA ASN A 946 29.20 -11.23 56.71
C ASN A 946 28.30 -11.14 55.48
N THR A 947 28.60 -11.90 54.43
CA THR A 947 27.75 -11.99 53.23
C THR A 947 26.39 -12.61 53.55
N VAL A 948 26.37 -13.71 54.32
CA VAL A 948 25.13 -14.33 54.81
C VAL A 948 24.40 -13.39 55.77
N GLY A 949 25.13 -12.64 56.60
CA GLY A 949 24.57 -11.69 57.56
C GLY A 949 23.97 -10.42 56.95
N ASN A 950 24.21 -10.12 55.67
CA ASN A 950 23.43 -9.10 54.97
C ASN A 950 21.95 -9.52 54.94
N VAL A 951 21.04 -8.64 55.37
CA VAL A 951 19.61 -9.00 55.53
C VAL A 951 18.99 -9.43 54.20
N LYS A 952 19.26 -8.74 53.09
CA LYS A 952 18.76 -9.14 51.76
C LYS A 952 19.24 -10.55 51.39
N THR A 953 20.53 -10.82 51.53
CA THR A 953 21.09 -12.16 51.25
C THR A 953 20.49 -13.23 52.17
N PHE A 954 20.33 -12.94 53.46
CA PHE A 954 19.73 -13.86 54.42
C PHE A 954 18.29 -14.20 54.05
N LEU A 955 17.46 -13.19 53.75
CA LEU A 955 16.07 -13.38 53.34
C LEU A 955 15.99 -14.17 52.02
N GLN A 956 16.86 -13.89 51.04
CA GLN A 956 16.91 -14.64 49.79
C GLN A 956 17.29 -16.11 49.99
N LYS A 957 18.27 -16.40 50.85
CA LYS A 957 18.75 -17.77 51.11
C LYS A 957 17.81 -18.57 51.99
N THR A 958 17.14 -17.91 52.92
CA THR A 958 16.16 -18.56 53.80
C THR A 958 14.79 -18.62 53.15
N ASN A 959 14.42 -17.72 52.24
CA ASN A 959 13.04 -17.50 51.78
C ASN A 959 12.09 -17.15 52.93
N LEU A 960 12.54 -16.26 53.82
CA LEU A 960 11.72 -15.66 54.88
C LEU A 960 11.30 -14.25 54.49
N GLU A 961 10.16 -13.81 55.01
CA GLU A 961 9.83 -12.38 55.05
C GLU A 961 10.62 -11.66 56.15
N TYR A 962 10.77 -10.34 56.03
CA TYR A 962 11.54 -9.55 57.01
C TYR A 962 10.94 -9.62 58.43
N ASN A 963 9.63 -9.65 58.52
CA ASN A 963 8.83 -9.84 59.74
C ASN A 963 9.02 -11.24 60.35
N GLU A 964 9.19 -12.28 59.53
CA GLU A 964 9.55 -13.61 60.02
C GLU A 964 10.99 -13.68 60.52
N LEU A 965 11.92 -12.96 59.87
CA LEU A 965 13.28 -12.79 60.38
C LEU A 965 13.28 -12.13 61.76
N GLN A 966 12.52 -11.06 61.96
CA GLN A 966 12.40 -10.43 63.30
C GLN A 966 11.87 -11.41 64.34
N ALA A 967 10.80 -12.14 64.00
CA ALA A 967 10.23 -13.17 64.88
C ALA A 967 11.23 -14.29 65.18
N LEU A 968 12.05 -14.69 64.20
CA LEU A 968 13.11 -15.70 64.36
C LEU A 968 14.19 -15.25 65.36
N LEU A 969 14.59 -13.97 65.32
CA LEU A 969 15.61 -13.42 66.20
C LEU A 969 15.13 -13.19 67.64
N ASP A 970 13.81 -13.15 67.86
CA ASP A 970 13.19 -13.08 69.19
C ASP A 970 13.06 -14.46 69.87
N LEU A 971 13.31 -15.57 69.16
CA LEU A 971 13.19 -16.91 69.71
C LEU A 971 14.33 -17.22 70.69
N LYS A 972 13.99 -17.72 71.89
CA LYS A 972 14.99 -18.04 72.93
C LYS A 972 15.91 -19.22 72.55
N PHE A 973 15.46 -20.14 71.69
CA PHE A 973 16.31 -21.19 71.15
C PHE A 973 17.34 -20.63 70.17
N ILE A 974 16.93 -19.73 69.28
CA ILE A 974 17.81 -19.12 68.27
C ILE A 974 18.78 -18.13 68.93
N ASN A 975 18.26 -17.21 69.74
CA ASN A 975 18.98 -16.09 70.33
C ASN A 975 18.84 -16.08 71.87
N PRO A 976 19.38 -17.08 72.59
CA PRO A 976 19.19 -17.22 74.03
C PRO A 976 19.75 -16.05 74.84
N THR A 977 20.80 -15.40 74.33
CA THR A 977 21.51 -14.26 74.92
C THR A 977 20.99 -12.91 74.46
N GLY A 978 20.14 -12.86 73.42
CA GLY A 978 19.64 -11.61 72.85
C GLY A 978 20.69 -10.79 72.08
N ASP A 979 21.85 -11.38 71.74
CA ASP A 979 23.01 -10.69 71.14
C ASP A 979 22.93 -10.63 69.60
N ILE A 980 22.08 -11.44 68.96
CA ILE A 980 21.83 -11.36 67.52
C ILE A 980 20.83 -10.22 67.26
N VAL A 981 21.29 -9.16 66.59
CA VAL A 981 20.50 -7.95 66.31
C VAL A 981 20.64 -7.49 64.86
N ILE A 982 19.60 -6.83 64.34
CA ILE A 982 19.66 -6.18 63.02
C ILE A 982 20.20 -4.76 63.22
N GLN A 983 21.33 -4.46 62.58
CA GLN A 983 21.89 -3.12 62.50
C GLN A 983 21.54 -2.48 61.15
N ASP A 984 20.97 -1.28 61.22
CA ASP A 984 20.77 -0.43 60.06
C ASP A 984 22.06 0.33 59.73
N LEU A 985 22.57 0.18 58.50
CA LEU A 985 23.77 0.91 58.05
C LEU A 985 23.43 2.34 57.63
N ASN A 986 22.16 2.63 57.36
CA ASN A 986 21.64 3.95 57.03
C ASN A 986 20.16 4.09 57.46
N ALA A 987 19.56 5.25 57.20
CA ALA A 987 18.15 5.50 57.51
C ALA A 987 17.17 4.95 56.46
N SER A 988 17.61 4.21 55.45
CA SER A 988 16.73 3.67 54.41
C SER A 988 16.15 2.31 54.82
N CYS A 989 15.07 1.93 54.13
CA CYS A 989 14.44 0.63 54.30
C CYS A 989 14.94 -0.43 53.32
N ASP A 990 16.05 -0.13 52.65
CA ASP A 990 16.72 -1.09 51.78
C ASP A 990 17.34 -2.20 52.64
N THR A 991 16.86 -3.44 52.47
CA THR A 991 17.41 -4.62 53.16
C THR A 991 18.88 -4.90 52.79
N ASP A 992 19.38 -4.35 51.68
CA ASP A 992 20.80 -4.42 51.33
C ASP A 992 21.67 -3.52 52.24
N LYS A 993 21.06 -2.54 52.92
CA LYS A 993 21.71 -1.62 53.87
C LYS A 993 21.43 -1.99 55.32
N LYS A 994 21.14 -3.27 55.58
CA LYS A 994 20.93 -3.83 56.92
C LYS A 994 21.77 -5.09 57.09
N VAL A 995 22.36 -5.26 58.27
CA VAL A 995 23.20 -6.42 58.61
C VAL A 995 22.76 -7.05 59.92
N ILE A 996 22.73 -8.37 59.96
CA ILE A 996 22.51 -9.16 61.17
C ILE A 996 23.87 -9.33 61.84
N GLN A 997 24.03 -8.70 63.00
CA GLN A 997 25.27 -8.76 63.78
C GLN A 997 25.39 -10.06 64.58
N MET A 998 26.63 -10.38 64.96
CA MET A 998 26.95 -11.51 65.84
C MET A 998 26.55 -12.88 65.27
N LEU A 999 26.46 -13.04 63.95
CA LEU A 999 26.30 -14.35 63.32
C LEU A 999 27.66 -15.07 63.21
N ASP A 1000 27.70 -16.28 63.73
CA ASP A 1000 28.82 -17.22 63.63
C ASP A 1000 28.32 -18.59 63.14
N ALA A 1001 29.24 -19.51 62.85
CA ALA A 1001 28.88 -20.84 62.35
C ALA A 1001 27.97 -21.63 63.31
N PRO A 1002 28.17 -21.65 64.64
CA PRO A 1002 27.23 -22.26 65.58
C PRO A 1002 25.80 -21.69 65.55
N LYS A 1003 25.65 -20.36 65.47
CA LYS A 1003 24.33 -19.70 65.38
C LYS A 1003 23.65 -20.00 64.05
N LEU A 1004 24.40 -19.94 62.96
CA LEU A 1004 23.91 -20.27 61.62
C LEU A 1004 23.52 -21.77 61.52
N ASP A 1005 24.26 -22.67 62.17
CA ASP A 1005 23.91 -24.10 62.29
C ASP A 1005 22.54 -24.28 62.92
N ARG A 1006 22.32 -23.62 64.06
CA ARG A 1006 21.05 -23.68 64.79
C ARG A 1006 19.89 -23.15 63.95
N ILE A 1007 20.10 -22.03 63.25
CA ILE A 1007 19.10 -21.37 62.43
C ILE A 1007 18.64 -22.27 61.28
N HIS A 1008 19.55 -22.82 60.47
CA HIS A 1008 19.13 -23.59 59.29
C HIS A 1008 18.39 -24.87 59.71
N ARG A 1009 18.85 -25.57 60.76
CA ARG A 1009 18.21 -26.78 61.30
C ARG A 1009 16.81 -26.49 61.79
N PHE A 1010 16.66 -25.40 62.55
CA PHE A 1010 15.36 -24.96 63.05
C PHE A 1010 14.39 -24.63 61.92
N LEU A 1011 14.82 -23.83 60.94
CA LEU A 1011 13.98 -23.43 59.81
C LEU A 1011 13.55 -24.62 58.95
N ARG A 1012 14.46 -25.59 58.74
CA ARG A 1012 14.17 -26.81 57.99
C ARG A 1012 13.12 -27.68 58.69
N LEU A 1013 13.24 -27.89 59.99
CA LEU A 1013 12.20 -28.62 60.73
C LEU A 1013 10.88 -27.85 60.77
N TRP A 1014 10.94 -26.53 61.03
CA TRP A 1014 9.74 -25.68 61.08
C TRP A 1014 8.90 -25.80 59.80
N ARG A 1015 9.55 -25.85 58.63
CA ARG A 1015 8.86 -26.02 57.34
C ARG A 1015 8.14 -27.34 57.14
N LYS A 1016 8.49 -28.37 57.91
CA LYS A 1016 7.81 -29.67 57.91
C LYS A 1016 6.60 -29.69 58.84
N LEU A 1017 6.45 -28.68 59.70
CA LEU A 1017 5.37 -28.56 60.65
C LEU A 1017 4.28 -27.65 60.08
N ASP A 1018 3.35 -28.27 59.36
CA ASP A 1018 2.22 -27.56 58.76
C ASP A 1018 1.42 -26.80 59.84
N SER A 1019 1.17 -25.51 59.57
CA SER A 1019 0.41 -24.58 60.41
C SER A 1019 1.02 -24.24 61.78
N TRP A 1020 2.30 -24.57 62.02
CA TRP A 1020 3.01 -24.15 63.24
C TRP A 1020 3.64 -22.77 63.09
N LYS A 1021 3.57 -21.95 64.12
CA LYS A 1021 4.29 -20.68 64.22
C LYS A 1021 5.72 -20.92 64.68
N LEU A 1022 6.66 -20.05 64.29
CA LEU A 1022 8.07 -20.11 64.72
C LEU A 1022 8.20 -20.28 66.26
N TRP A 1023 7.43 -19.52 67.04
CA TRP A 1023 7.47 -19.60 68.50
C TRP A 1023 6.93 -20.92 69.07
N GLU A 1024 6.03 -21.62 68.35
CA GLU A 1024 5.47 -22.89 68.81
C GLU A 1024 6.53 -23.99 68.78
N LEU A 1025 7.35 -24.03 67.73
CA LEU A 1025 8.48 -24.95 67.67
C LEU A 1025 9.54 -24.59 68.73
N ASP A 1026 9.86 -23.31 68.89
CA ASP A 1026 10.76 -22.82 69.94
C ASP A 1026 10.30 -23.23 71.35
N LEU A 1027 9.00 -23.10 71.65
CA LEU A 1027 8.41 -23.53 72.92
C LEU A 1027 8.61 -25.03 73.15
N VAL A 1028 8.34 -25.87 72.14
CA VAL A 1028 8.41 -27.32 72.25
C VAL A 1028 9.86 -27.80 72.38
N ILE A 1029 10.80 -27.23 71.62
CA ILE A 1029 12.23 -27.52 71.73
C ILE A 1029 12.75 -27.19 73.14
N ARG A 1030 12.38 -26.03 73.70
CA ARG A 1030 12.86 -25.60 75.02
C ARG A 1030 12.17 -26.30 76.18
N HIS A 1031 11.03 -26.95 75.95
CA HIS A 1031 10.26 -27.56 77.02
C HIS A 1031 11.08 -28.68 77.70
N PRO A 1032 11.30 -28.66 79.03
CA PRO A 1032 12.21 -29.60 79.71
C PRO A 1032 11.85 -31.08 79.50
N SER A 1033 10.57 -31.40 79.45
CA SER A 1033 10.08 -32.78 79.27
C SER A 1033 9.99 -33.24 77.82
N ILE A 1034 10.23 -32.35 76.83
CA ILE A 1034 10.04 -32.67 75.41
C ILE A 1034 11.37 -32.57 74.66
N GLY A 1035 11.92 -31.36 74.50
CA GLY A 1035 13.18 -31.16 73.78
C GLY A 1035 14.37 -30.78 74.64
N ASN A 1036 14.15 -30.30 75.88
CA ASN A 1036 15.23 -29.93 76.80
C ASN A 1036 16.31 -29.01 76.18
N GLY A 1037 15.93 -28.19 75.20
CA GLY A 1037 16.83 -27.27 74.49
C GLY A 1037 17.70 -27.90 73.38
N THR A 1038 17.49 -29.16 73.02
CA THR A 1038 18.23 -29.83 71.92
C THR A 1038 17.33 -30.12 70.73
N LEU A 1039 17.92 -30.07 69.52
CA LEU A 1039 17.27 -30.40 68.25
C LEU A 1039 17.94 -31.65 67.67
N ASP A 1040 17.72 -32.80 68.31
CA ASP A 1040 18.35 -34.08 67.97
C ASP A 1040 17.30 -35.18 67.70
N GLU A 1041 17.73 -36.41 67.46
CA GLU A 1041 16.84 -37.54 67.21
C GLU A 1041 15.89 -37.85 68.36
N SER A 1042 16.32 -37.65 69.62
CA SER A 1042 15.46 -37.85 70.78
C SER A 1042 14.33 -36.82 70.80
N PHE A 1043 14.64 -35.56 70.47
CA PHE A 1043 13.63 -34.53 70.30
C PHE A 1043 12.63 -34.87 69.19
N LEU A 1044 13.08 -35.34 68.03
CA LEU A 1044 12.18 -35.67 66.92
C LEU A 1044 11.20 -36.80 67.28
N ILE A 1045 11.66 -37.83 68.00
CA ILE A 1045 10.82 -38.93 68.51
C ILE A 1045 9.77 -38.38 69.50
N ASN A 1046 10.18 -37.51 70.42
CA ASN A 1046 9.25 -36.87 71.36
C ASN A 1046 8.24 -35.97 70.64
N LEU A 1047 8.68 -35.24 69.62
CA LEU A 1047 7.83 -34.38 68.78
C LEU A 1047 6.79 -35.20 67.99
N PHE A 1048 7.16 -36.40 67.53
CA PHE A 1048 6.23 -37.34 66.88
C PHE A 1048 5.09 -37.73 67.82
N TYR A 1049 5.40 -38.20 69.04
CA TYR A 1049 4.36 -38.55 70.03
C TYR A 1049 3.55 -37.33 70.49
N PHE A 1050 4.19 -36.17 70.65
CA PHE A 1050 3.52 -34.91 70.93
C PHE A 1050 2.50 -34.55 69.85
N SER A 1051 2.88 -34.69 68.58
CA SER A 1051 2.00 -34.40 67.44
C SER A 1051 0.85 -35.38 67.31
N GLN A 1052 1.10 -36.68 67.58
CA GLN A 1052 0.03 -37.67 67.65
C GLN A 1052 -0.97 -37.36 68.78
N LEU A 1053 -0.48 -36.95 69.95
CA LEU A 1053 -1.34 -36.55 71.06
C LEU A 1053 -2.18 -35.32 70.70
N LYS A 1054 -1.55 -34.29 70.11
CA LYS A 1054 -2.26 -33.09 69.61
C LYS A 1054 -3.38 -33.48 68.64
N ASN A 1055 -3.07 -34.33 67.66
CA ASN A 1055 -4.05 -34.78 66.67
C ASN A 1055 -5.19 -35.59 67.30
N ARG A 1056 -4.90 -36.41 68.32
CA ARG A 1056 -5.90 -37.17 69.08
C ARG A 1056 -6.82 -36.28 69.93
N LEU A 1057 -6.31 -35.18 70.47
CA LEU A 1057 -7.10 -34.20 71.23
C LEU A 1057 -7.98 -33.32 70.32
N GLY A 1058 -7.67 -33.29 69.02
CA GLY A 1058 -8.47 -32.67 67.98
C GLY A 1058 -7.91 -31.34 67.47
N GLY A 1059 -8.38 -30.90 66.29
CA GLY A 1059 -7.82 -29.74 65.58
C GLY A 1059 -7.94 -28.38 66.27
N LYS A 1060 -8.73 -28.27 67.35
CA LYS A 1060 -8.86 -27.04 68.15
C LYS A 1060 -7.76 -26.91 69.22
N THR A 1061 -7.03 -27.98 69.52
CA THR A 1061 -6.00 -27.97 70.56
C THR A 1061 -4.72 -27.31 70.04
N THR A 1062 -4.28 -26.23 70.70
CA THR A 1062 -3.06 -25.50 70.32
C THR A 1062 -1.80 -26.20 70.82
N VAL A 1063 -0.65 -25.91 70.21
CA VAL A 1063 0.65 -26.47 70.66
C VAL A 1063 0.90 -26.15 72.13
N GLU A 1064 0.63 -24.91 72.54
CA GLU A 1064 0.76 -24.46 73.92
C GLU A 1064 -0.13 -25.24 74.91
N GLN A 1065 -1.37 -25.55 74.53
CA GLN A 1065 -2.26 -26.36 75.36
C GLN A 1065 -1.76 -27.78 75.54
N VAL A 1066 -1.17 -28.38 74.50
CA VAL A 1066 -0.57 -29.72 74.60
C VAL A 1066 0.69 -29.68 75.46
N CYS A 1067 1.53 -28.64 75.37
CA CYS A 1067 2.69 -28.47 76.25
C CYS A 1067 2.32 -28.46 77.74
N ALA A 1068 1.16 -27.90 78.09
CA ALA A 1068 0.68 -27.88 79.48
C ALA A 1068 0.43 -29.28 80.07
N LEU A 1069 0.31 -30.32 79.25
CA LEU A 1069 0.18 -31.70 79.71
C LEU A 1069 1.52 -32.31 80.16
N PHE A 1070 2.65 -31.70 79.76
CA PHE A 1070 4.00 -32.20 80.03
C PHE A 1070 4.74 -31.38 81.08
N GLY A 1071 4.15 -30.27 81.56
CA GLY A 1071 4.83 -29.34 82.47
C GLY A 1071 3.94 -28.19 82.96
N LYS A 1072 4.59 -27.10 83.41
CA LYS A 1072 3.90 -25.89 83.86
C LYS A 1072 3.28 -25.13 82.68
N LEU A 1073 2.19 -24.40 82.94
CA LEU A 1073 1.62 -23.47 81.96
C LEU A 1073 2.68 -22.47 81.50
N ASN A 1074 2.74 -22.26 80.19
CA ASN A 1074 3.65 -21.28 79.61
C ASN A 1074 3.22 -19.86 80.04
N THR A 1075 4.16 -19.10 80.59
CA THR A 1075 3.94 -17.71 81.03
C THR A 1075 4.69 -16.69 80.16
N ASP A 1076 5.35 -17.14 79.09
CA ASP A 1076 6.06 -16.24 78.17
C ASP A 1076 5.06 -15.33 77.45
N SER A 1077 5.20 -14.02 77.61
CA SER A 1077 4.46 -13.02 76.82
C SER A 1077 4.92 -13.05 75.36
N ARG A 1078 3.98 -13.08 74.41
CA ARG A 1078 4.25 -13.14 72.96
C ARG A 1078 3.37 -12.18 72.19
N PHE A 1079 3.84 -11.75 71.02
CA PHE A 1079 3.05 -10.99 70.07
C PHE A 1079 1.90 -11.86 69.52
N THR A 1080 0.66 -11.39 69.65
CA THR A 1080 -0.54 -12.11 69.18
C THR A 1080 -0.82 -11.90 67.68
N LYS A 1081 -0.14 -10.95 67.03
CA LYS A 1081 -0.16 -10.68 65.57
C LYS A 1081 1.21 -10.19 65.09
N LEU A 1082 1.56 -10.51 63.83
CA LEU A 1082 2.84 -10.16 63.17
C LEU A 1082 3.16 -8.65 63.09
N HIS A 1083 2.21 -7.76 63.39
CA HIS A 1083 2.37 -6.29 63.30
C HIS A 1083 2.33 -5.57 64.67
N ALA A 1084 2.26 -6.29 65.79
CA ALA A 1084 2.25 -5.66 67.11
C ALA A 1084 3.69 -5.26 67.50
N LYS A 1085 3.90 -3.96 67.71
CA LYS A 1085 5.19 -3.30 67.99
C LYS A 1085 5.83 -3.80 69.30
N ARG A 1086 7.18 -3.89 69.36
CA ARG A 1086 7.93 -3.81 70.64
C ARG A 1086 7.58 -2.49 71.33
N GLU A 1087 7.31 -2.51 72.63
CA GLU A 1087 7.01 -1.30 73.39
C GLU A 1087 8.22 -0.36 73.59
N ASP A 1088 9.46 -0.76 73.26
CA ASP A 1088 10.64 0.11 73.47
C ASP A 1088 11.62 0.17 72.27
N GLY A 1089 11.12 0.22 71.03
CA GLY A 1089 11.98 0.40 69.84
C GLY A 1089 11.39 1.35 68.81
N PHE A 1090 11.98 2.53 68.66
CA PHE A 1090 11.72 3.44 67.54
C PHE A 1090 12.15 2.78 66.21
N ILE A 1091 11.23 2.10 65.53
CA ILE A 1091 11.37 1.73 64.11
C ILE A 1091 10.32 2.52 63.32
N LYS A 1092 10.77 3.33 62.36
CA LYS A 1092 9.91 3.93 61.32
C LYS A 1092 9.40 2.78 60.44
N SER A 1093 8.08 2.64 60.33
CA SER A 1093 7.44 1.66 59.45
C SER A 1093 7.91 1.86 58.01
N CYS A 1094 8.40 0.80 57.39
CA CYS A 1094 8.43 0.70 55.94
C CYS A 1094 7.47 -0.41 55.54
N SER A 1095 6.43 0.02 54.84
CA SER A 1095 5.41 -0.80 54.17
C SER A 1095 5.99 -1.50 52.96
#